data_AF-A0A433SXX9-F1
#
_entry.id   AF-A0A433SXX9-F1
#
_cell.length_a   1.000
_cell.length_b   1.000
_cell.length_c   1.000
_cell.angle_alpha   90.00
_cell.angle_beta   90.00
_cell.angle_gamma   90.00
#
_symmetry.space_group_name_H-M   'P 1'
#
loop_
_entity.id
_entity.type
_entity.pdbx_description
1 polymer ?
#
loop_
_entity_poly.entity_id
_entity_poly.type
_entity_poly.pdbx_seq_one_letter_code
_entity_poly.pdbx_strand_id
1 'polypeptide(L)'
;MRWMEKTNSTLEKFDLGKRNESISGWMDGRWMDARFAPPVLFGRRCKEKAAGITMSPTPRDDMGDTKAYDDSIPIAVQAQESKRRKRRILKVSVYCMFGIIAMGVFVIWLFHKDSKESLRFGSMFLFTVKLRRLEIKSYEGDGVLYGDMGRRLLATPYDHCWHNDYKDYEENCLQWIDTAKLHVEQYVPGNDTSHGACYTLRWVGLSSKFVAEDCFYLQQYRWYGVLTNYTPVWPIENVHLEDLTDYYDEYPSVQDDNLVPIWYGSQGVAIFVDSGFHFSMGWNTTKKRQFCIRSKLSYDPKRPTRDLLRYTVCQASSIKDVYHLAQKHRKDLDTDFPPENEKHDLLRLPIRALAQERDLQELVGQLENNESTCSLFEIYDEWEKSYGDLVVNPDLLPKLEHVISVAERRPTGCHPILPVSTFFTYSSKLFQEGAEKRYFVRDQDNLVTRLVLWRNQEGAVLDVTNPDAAEWFLGHVVRLVRQLKVHALKLLHLNIPPDSSYHDENMTHLDYTRIFHRDLASLTAMNISLLVERASGFIPLPVYTPVRTMFYEKNGDKCFNTSVPYTLTMGLSGYPLLIADADLLTNPTTAMFMRWLQLAVFFPVMEIPNLPLLKNRTMQNFLREILELRLSELMPYLEKVWTKEPGLPILRPLLWDWPNDLEAQIVSDQFMVGDSLLVAPVLCERTTRRKVYLPAGKWVGHRNNQTVYKGGKFYKFSVEDFTLKVHALKLLHLNIPPDSSYHDENMTHLDYTRIFHRDLASLTAMNISLLVERASGFIPLPVYTPVRTMFYEKNGDKCFNTSVPYTLTMGLSGYPLLIADADLLTNPTTAMFMRWLQLAVFFPVMEIPNLPLLKNRTMQNFLREILELRLSELMPYLEKVWTKEPGLPILRPLLWDWPNDLEAQIVSDQFMVGDRLLVAPVLCERTTRRKVYLPAGKWVGHRNNQTVYKGGKFYKFSVEDFTVIPFFWRVG
;
A
#
# COMPACT_ATOMS: atom_id res chain seq x y z
N MET A 1 -31.27 49.22 21.57
CA MET A 1 -31.90 50.31 20.77
C MET A 1 -32.49 49.63 19.54
N ARG A 2 -33.79 49.73 19.20
CA ARG A 2 -34.49 50.88 18.57
C ARG A 2 -33.72 51.36 17.33
N TRP A 3 -34.22 51.34 16.09
CA TRP A 3 -35.56 51.13 15.48
C TRP A 3 -35.62 49.85 14.59
N MET A 4 -36.75 49.18 14.30
CA MET A 4 -38.02 49.54 13.62
C MET A 4 -37.88 49.82 12.09
N GLU A 5 -38.72 49.28 11.18
CA GLU A 5 -39.97 48.50 11.35
C GLU A 5 -40.44 47.70 10.08
N LYS A 6 -41.17 46.58 10.30
CA LYS A 6 -42.32 46.00 9.51
C LYS A 6 -42.19 45.72 7.98
N THR A 7 -42.88 44.74 7.36
CA THR A 7 -44.02 43.81 7.68
C THR A 7 -43.66 42.38 7.16
N ASN A 8 -44.04 41.20 7.70
CA ASN A 8 -45.33 40.58 8.15
C ASN A 8 -46.39 40.43 7.02
N SER A 9 -47.19 39.35 6.88
CA SER A 9 -47.29 37.97 7.45
C SER A 9 -48.09 37.10 6.43
N THR A 10 -48.60 35.85 6.57
CA THR A 10 -48.82 34.82 7.63
C THR A 10 -49.02 33.47 6.87
N LEU A 11 -48.43 32.32 7.23
CA LEU A 11 -48.86 31.28 8.20
C LEU A 11 -50.19 30.53 7.90
N GLU A 12 -50.15 29.18 7.98
CA GLU A 12 -51.26 28.17 8.08
C GLU A 12 -52.19 27.96 6.84
N LYS A 13 -52.98 26.86 6.66
CA LYS A 13 -52.95 25.41 7.03
C LYS A 13 -54.07 24.66 6.22
N PHE A 14 -54.08 23.32 6.25
CA PHE A 14 -55.14 22.39 5.78
C PHE A 14 -55.44 22.36 4.25
N ASP A 15 -56.29 21.46 3.72
CA ASP A 15 -56.32 19.97 3.72
C ASP A 15 -57.44 19.48 2.74
N LEU A 16 -57.44 18.19 2.41
CA LEU A 16 -58.42 17.37 1.68
C LEU A 16 -59.84 17.94 1.38
N GLY A 17 -60.29 17.81 0.12
CA GLY A 17 -61.67 17.34 -0.13
C GLY A 17 -62.40 17.65 -1.46
N LYS A 18 -62.56 16.61 -2.30
CA LYS A 18 -63.73 16.31 -3.19
C LYS A 18 -64.06 17.28 -4.35
N ARG A 19 -64.19 16.77 -5.60
CA ARG A 19 -65.44 16.45 -6.36
C ARG A 19 -66.39 17.65 -6.58
N ASN A 20 -66.99 17.90 -7.75
CA ASN A 20 -67.03 17.25 -9.09
C ASN A 20 -67.67 18.29 -10.09
N GLU A 21 -68.04 18.11 -11.38
CA GLU A 21 -68.15 16.96 -12.32
C GLU A 21 -68.20 17.45 -13.81
N SER A 22 -68.15 16.51 -14.79
CA SER A 22 -68.87 16.57 -16.10
C SER A 22 -68.34 17.55 -17.21
N ILE A 23 -68.54 17.40 -18.54
CA ILE A 23 -69.19 16.42 -19.46
C ILE A 23 -68.34 16.24 -20.77
N SER A 24 -68.30 15.02 -21.34
CA SER A 24 -67.94 14.62 -22.75
C SER A 24 -66.60 15.03 -23.41
N GLY A 25 -65.95 14.17 -24.23
CA GLY A 25 -66.17 12.73 -24.42
C GLY A 25 -65.63 12.12 -25.73
N TRP A 26 -65.05 10.90 -25.60
CA TRP A 26 -64.91 9.79 -26.60
C TRP A 26 -64.20 10.08 -27.96
N MET A 27 -63.40 9.19 -28.55
CA MET A 27 -63.36 7.72 -28.48
C MET A 27 -61.94 7.12 -28.30
N ASP A 28 -61.88 5.90 -27.74
CA ASP A 28 -61.02 4.72 -27.98
C ASP A 28 -59.50 4.84 -28.30
N GLY A 29 -58.60 4.00 -27.78
CA GLY A 29 -58.75 2.83 -26.90
C GLY A 29 -57.37 2.30 -26.41
N ARG A 30 -57.34 1.45 -25.36
CA ARG A 30 -56.12 0.97 -24.63
C ARG A 30 -56.35 -0.44 -24.07
N TRP A 31 -55.37 -1.26 -23.63
CA TRP A 31 -53.94 -1.09 -23.28
C TRP A 31 -53.14 -2.37 -23.63
N MET A 32 -51.80 -2.40 -23.45
CA MET A 32 -51.06 -3.29 -22.50
C MET A 32 -49.55 -3.45 -22.80
N ASP A 33 -48.81 -3.91 -21.79
CA ASP A 33 -47.37 -4.26 -21.77
C ASP A 33 -46.95 -5.37 -22.74
N ALA A 34 -45.65 -5.41 -23.10
CA ALA A 34 -44.76 -6.51 -22.68
C ALA A 34 -43.26 -6.26 -22.97
N ARG A 35 -42.40 -6.90 -22.18
CA ARG A 35 -40.98 -7.14 -22.47
C ARG A 35 -40.84 -8.45 -23.27
N PHE A 36 -39.79 -8.63 -24.08
CA PHE A 36 -38.77 -9.71 -23.93
C PHE A 36 -37.78 -9.77 -25.13
N ALA A 37 -36.80 -10.68 -25.04
CA ALA A 37 -35.59 -10.77 -25.87
C ALA A 37 -35.54 -12.14 -26.65
N PRO A 38 -34.45 -12.51 -27.37
CA PRO A 38 -34.51 -13.44 -28.52
C PRO A 38 -34.26 -14.94 -28.22
N PRO A 39 -34.55 -15.81 -29.21
CA PRO A 39 -33.64 -16.88 -29.69
C PRO A 39 -33.43 -16.82 -31.23
N VAL A 40 -32.42 -17.37 -31.93
CA VAL A 40 -31.41 -18.46 -31.73
C VAL A 40 -31.73 -19.81 -32.42
N LEU A 41 -31.03 -20.05 -33.55
CA LEU A 41 -30.55 -21.32 -34.17
C LEU A 41 -31.47 -22.35 -34.90
N PHE A 42 -30.76 -23.06 -35.82
CA PHE A 42 -31.02 -24.30 -36.60
C PHE A 42 -31.44 -24.15 -38.10
N GLY A 43 -30.83 -24.85 -39.08
CA GLY A 43 -29.55 -25.61 -39.11
C GLY A 43 -29.46 -26.73 -40.18
N ARG A 44 -28.24 -27.05 -40.68
CA ARG A 44 -27.86 -28.18 -41.60
C ARG A 44 -28.34 -28.08 -43.07
N ARG A 45 -27.76 -28.73 -44.11
CA ARG A 45 -26.39 -29.30 -44.38
C ARG A 45 -26.22 -29.58 -45.90
N CYS A 46 -24.97 -29.45 -46.39
CA CYS A 46 -24.26 -30.25 -47.43
C CYS A 46 -24.86 -30.59 -48.82
N LYS A 47 -24.12 -30.20 -49.89
CA LYS A 47 -23.74 -30.92 -51.15
C LYS A 47 -23.86 -30.05 -52.40
N GLU A 48 -23.17 -30.27 -53.53
CA GLU A 48 -21.80 -30.76 -53.87
C GLU A 48 -21.71 -30.81 -55.42
N LYS A 49 -20.67 -30.21 -56.04
CA LYS A 49 -20.16 -30.53 -57.42
C LYS A 49 -21.15 -30.33 -58.61
N ALA A 50 -20.74 -30.43 -59.89
CA ALA A 50 -19.54 -29.94 -60.61
C ALA A 50 -19.76 -30.10 -62.14
N ALA A 51 -19.03 -29.30 -62.96
CA ALA A 51 -18.94 -29.36 -64.44
C ALA A 51 -20.23 -29.07 -65.25
N GLY A 52 -20.18 -28.61 -66.51
CA GLY A 52 -19.03 -28.09 -67.28
C GLY A 52 -19.28 -27.99 -68.79
N ILE A 53 -18.22 -27.61 -69.55
CA ILE A 53 -17.96 -27.98 -70.96
C ILE A 53 -18.77 -27.26 -72.08
N THR A 54 -18.11 -26.21 -72.62
CA THR A 54 -17.91 -25.83 -74.04
C THR A 54 -19.03 -25.42 -75.03
N MET A 55 -18.62 -24.41 -75.83
CA MET A 55 -18.78 -24.25 -77.30
C MET A 55 -19.97 -23.47 -77.88
N SER A 56 -19.60 -22.63 -78.85
CA SER A 56 -20.45 -21.91 -79.80
C SER A 56 -20.86 -22.83 -80.97
N PRO A 57 -21.84 -22.41 -81.80
CA PRO A 57 -21.44 -21.72 -83.03
C PRO A 57 -22.38 -20.58 -83.49
N THR A 58 -21.91 -19.79 -84.46
CA THR A 58 -22.70 -18.96 -85.39
C THR A 58 -22.89 -19.77 -86.71
N PRO A 59 -23.52 -19.27 -87.81
CA PRO A 59 -24.12 -17.97 -88.11
C PRO A 59 -25.52 -18.08 -88.78
N ARG A 60 -25.81 -17.17 -89.72
CA ARG A 60 -27.00 -16.98 -90.59
C ARG A 60 -28.07 -16.08 -89.99
N ASP A 61 -28.35 -14.91 -90.57
CA ASP A 61 -28.68 -14.51 -91.97
C ASP A 61 -30.17 -14.71 -92.25
N ASP A 62 -30.87 -13.61 -92.54
CA ASP A 62 -31.89 -13.62 -93.60
C ASP A 62 -32.04 -12.21 -94.22
N MET A 63 -32.68 -12.15 -95.39
CA MET A 63 -32.84 -10.96 -96.23
C MET A 63 -33.88 -9.97 -95.64
N GLY A 64 -33.89 -8.67 -95.92
CA GLY A 64 -33.13 -7.90 -96.91
C GLY A 64 -34.06 -7.32 -97.98
N ASP A 65 -34.53 -6.08 -97.81
CA ASP A 65 -35.19 -5.29 -98.87
C ASP A 65 -34.95 -3.78 -98.70
N THR A 66 -35.42 -2.97 -99.64
CA THR A 66 -34.79 -1.73 -100.09
C THR A 66 -35.71 -0.50 -100.04
N LYS A 67 -35.18 0.68 -99.67
CA LYS A 67 -34.89 1.79 -100.60
C LYS A 67 -34.39 3.08 -99.94
N ALA A 68 -33.75 3.89 -100.78
CA ALA A 68 -33.04 5.12 -100.45
C ALA A 68 -33.93 6.30 -100.01
N TYR A 69 -33.35 7.18 -99.20
CA TYR A 69 -33.12 8.56 -99.66
C TYR A 69 -31.76 9.08 -99.16
N ASP A 70 -31.30 10.20 -99.71
CA ASP A 70 -29.88 10.58 -99.73
C ASP A 70 -29.50 11.82 -98.89
N ASP A 71 -28.19 11.92 -98.66
CA ASP A 71 -27.34 13.12 -98.67
C ASP A 71 -27.01 13.94 -97.39
N SER A 72 -25.72 14.28 -97.31
CA SER A 72 -25.10 15.45 -96.68
C SER A 72 -25.11 15.62 -95.13
N ILE A 73 -24.07 15.10 -94.48
CA ILE A 73 -23.45 15.78 -93.32
C ILE A 73 -21.96 16.00 -93.62
N PRO A 74 -21.45 17.25 -93.69
CA PRO A 74 -20.07 17.51 -94.04
C PRO A 74 -19.06 16.95 -93.02
N ILE A 75 -17.97 16.35 -93.52
CA ILE A 75 -16.86 15.80 -92.72
C ILE A 75 -16.26 16.85 -91.76
N ALA A 76 -16.33 18.13 -92.13
CA ALA A 76 -15.95 19.25 -91.27
C ALA A 76 -16.71 19.30 -89.93
N VAL A 77 -17.99 18.92 -89.90
CA VAL A 77 -18.83 18.94 -88.70
C VAL A 77 -18.34 17.91 -87.68
N GLN A 78 -18.12 16.66 -88.11
CA GLN A 78 -17.59 15.60 -87.22
C GLN A 78 -16.20 15.95 -86.65
N ALA A 79 -15.34 16.59 -87.43
CA ALA A 79 -14.04 17.07 -86.95
C ALA A 79 -14.17 18.21 -85.91
N GLN A 80 -15.14 19.11 -86.08
CA GLN A 80 -15.41 20.21 -85.17
C GLN A 80 -16.09 19.74 -83.87
N GLU A 81 -16.98 18.75 -83.96
CA GLU A 81 -17.57 18.05 -82.82
C GLU A 81 -16.53 17.22 -82.05
N SER A 82 -15.63 16.52 -82.74
CA SER A 82 -14.49 15.83 -82.12
C SER A 82 -13.62 16.79 -81.30
N LYS A 83 -13.28 17.97 -81.85
CA LYS A 83 -12.56 19.03 -81.11
C LYS A 83 -13.39 19.60 -79.95
N ARG A 84 -14.71 19.78 -80.10
CA ARG A 84 -15.61 20.22 -79.02
C ARG A 84 -15.71 19.15 -77.91
N ARG A 85 -15.83 17.86 -78.24
CA ARG A 85 -15.88 16.74 -77.30
C ARG A 85 -14.57 16.60 -76.53
N LYS A 86 -13.41 16.68 -77.22
CA LYS A 86 -12.09 16.73 -76.56
C LYS A 86 -11.93 17.95 -75.64
N ARG A 87 -12.41 19.14 -76.04
CA ARG A 87 -12.45 20.33 -75.13
C ARG A 87 -13.40 20.16 -73.94
N ARG A 88 -14.57 19.52 -74.10
CA ARG A 88 -15.47 19.21 -72.97
C ARG A 88 -14.82 18.22 -72.00
N ILE A 89 -14.23 17.13 -72.51
CA ILE A 89 -13.50 16.14 -71.71
C ILE A 89 -12.37 16.82 -70.95
N LEU A 90 -11.51 17.60 -71.63
CA LEU A 90 -10.41 18.33 -70.99
C LEU A 90 -10.91 19.28 -69.90
N LYS A 91 -11.99 20.03 -70.14
CA LYS A 91 -12.62 20.88 -69.10
C LYS A 91 -13.12 20.06 -67.91
N VAL A 92 -13.83 18.95 -68.15
CA VAL A 92 -14.30 18.06 -67.08
C VAL A 92 -13.12 17.48 -66.29
N SER A 93 -12.07 16.99 -66.94
CA SER A 93 -10.85 16.51 -66.27
C SER A 93 -10.17 17.59 -65.43
N VAL A 94 -10.13 18.84 -65.90
CA VAL A 94 -9.61 19.98 -65.13
C VAL A 94 -10.52 20.31 -63.94
N TYR A 95 -11.84 20.31 -64.10
CA TYR A 95 -12.77 20.52 -62.97
C TYR A 95 -12.68 19.37 -61.94
N CYS A 96 -12.53 18.12 -62.38
CA CYS A 96 -12.28 16.98 -61.49
C CYS A 96 -10.93 17.11 -60.77
N MET A 97 -9.87 17.56 -61.46
CA MET A 97 -8.57 17.82 -60.84
C MET A 97 -8.66 18.92 -59.78
N PHE A 98 -9.32 20.04 -60.07
CA PHE A 98 -9.58 21.10 -59.09
C PHE A 98 -10.44 20.60 -57.91
N GLY A 99 -11.43 19.73 -58.16
CA GLY A 99 -12.23 19.10 -57.11
C GLY A 99 -11.40 18.20 -56.19
N ILE A 100 -10.50 17.38 -56.76
CA ILE A 100 -9.57 16.53 -56.00
C ILE A 100 -8.58 17.37 -55.20
N ILE A 101 -8.03 18.45 -55.77
CA ILE A 101 -7.13 19.38 -55.08
C ILE A 101 -7.87 20.09 -53.93
N ALA A 102 -9.09 20.60 -54.17
CA ALA A 102 -9.89 21.25 -53.13
C ALA A 102 -10.26 20.28 -52.01
N MET A 103 -10.62 19.03 -52.33
CA MET A 103 -10.86 17.98 -51.35
C MET A 103 -9.58 17.64 -50.55
N GLY A 104 -8.43 17.55 -51.22
CA GLY A 104 -7.13 17.31 -50.58
C GLY A 104 -6.73 18.43 -49.62
N VAL A 105 -6.86 19.69 -50.05
CA VAL A 105 -6.61 20.87 -49.19
C VAL A 105 -7.59 20.92 -48.01
N PHE A 106 -8.86 20.58 -48.22
CA PHE A 106 -9.85 20.50 -47.14
C PHE A 106 -9.54 19.38 -46.13
N VAL A 107 -9.10 18.20 -46.60
CA VAL A 107 -8.66 17.09 -45.74
C VAL A 107 -7.40 17.44 -44.96
N ILE A 108 -6.40 18.07 -45.60
CA ILE A 108 -5.19 18.57 -44.92
C ILE A 108 -5.55 19.62 -43.87
N TRP A 109 -6.47 20.55 -44.18
CA TRP A 109 -6.96 21.56 -43.24
C TRP A 109 -7.72 20.94 -42.06
N LEU A 110 -8.53 19.89 -42.30
CA LEU A 110 -9.18 19.13 -41.22
C LEU A 110 -8.15 18.48 -40.30
N PHE A 111 -7.16 17.76 -40.83
CA PHE A 111 -6.10 17.15 -40.00
C PHE A 111 -5.29 18.21 -39.23
N HIS A 112 -4.87 19.30 -39.87
CA HIS A 112 -4.11 20.38 -39.23
C HIS A 112 -4.92 21.15 -38.16
N LYS A 113 -6.24 21.18 -38.28
CA LYS A 113 -7.14 21.73 -37.26
C LYS A 113 -7.33 20.74 -36.10
N ASP A 114 -7.55 19.47 -36.41
CA ASP A 114 -7.78 18.40 -35.44
C ASP A 114 -6.56 18.17 -34.53
N SER A 115 -5.35 18.30 -35.09
CA SER A 115 -4.07 18.29 -34.37
C SER A 115 -3.76 19.56 -33.57
N LYS A 116 -4.58 20.61 -33.65
CA LYS A 116 -4.46 21.84 -32.84
C LYS A 116 -5.63 22.02 -31.84
N GLU A 117 -6.74 21.32 -32.03
CA GLU A 117 -7.88 21.32 -31.08
C GLU A 117 -7.88 20.09 -30.14
N SER A 118 -6.95 19.12 -30.28
CA SER A 118 -6.86 17.95 -29.39
C SER A 118 -5.44 17.38 -29.17
N LEU A 119 -5.19 16.88 -27.95
CA LEU A 119 -3.99 16.14 -27.52
C LEU A 119 -4.29 14.62 -27.59
N ARG A 120 -3.38 13.79 -28.14
CA ARG A 120 -3.62 12.36 -28.39
C ARG A 120 -2.40 11.49 -28.15
N PHE A 121 -2.63 10.32 -27.57
CA PHE A 121 -1.64 9.25 -27.46
C PHE A 121 -2.25 7.93 -27.95
N GLY A 122 -1.93 7.55 -29.19
CA GLY A 122 -2.59 6.46 -29.89
C GLY A 122 -4.10 6.67 -30.06
N SER A 123 -4.87 5.58 -29.99
CA SER A 123 -6.34 5.60 -29.99
C SER A 123 -6.97 5.70 -28.59
N MET A 124 -6.19 5.43 -27.52
CA MET A 124 -6.71 5.19 -26.17
C MET A 124 -6.79 6.48 -25.31
N PHE A 125 -6.09 7.54 -25.66
CA PHE A 125 -6.16 8.85 -24.99
C PHE A 125 -6.55 9.96 -25.97
N LEU A 126 -7.61 10.70 -25.65
CA LEU A 126 -8.03 11.90 -26.37
C LEU A 126 -8.39 13.03 -25.38
N PHE A 127 -7.62 14.11 -25.37
CA PHE A 127 -7.99 15.34 -24.67
C PHE A 127 -8.42 16.43 -25.66
N THR A 128 -9.71 16.76 -25.68
CA THR A 128 -10.27 17.82 -26.53
C THR A 128 -10.18 19.16 -25.80
N VAL A 129 -9.15 19.95 -26.14
CA VAL A 129 -8.71 21.13 -25.37
C VAL A 129 -9.81 22.19 -25.25
N LYS A 130 -10.48 22.48 -26.36
CA LYS A 130 -11.57 23.46 -26.47
C LYS A 130 -12.78 23.15 -25.59
N LEU A 131 -13.02 21.86 -25.31
CA LEU A 131 -14.08 21.40 -24.42
C LEU A 131 -13.56 21.14 -23.00
N ARG A 132 -12.24 21.23 -22.78
CA ARG A 132 -11.52 20.71 -21.61
C ARG A 132 -11.98 19.30 -21.22
N ARG A 133 -12.21 18.44 -22.22
CA ARG A 133 -12.72 17.08 -22.01
C ARG A 133 -11.65 16.05 -22.28
N LEU A 134 -11.30 15.27 -21.26
CA LEU A 134 -10.58 14.02 -21.41
C LEU A 134 -11.56 12.90 -21.73
N GLU A 135 -11.19 12.06 -22.69
CA GLU A 135 -11.81 10.78 -23.03
C GLU A 135 -10.69 9.72 -23.09
N ILE A 136 -10.72 8.76 -22.15
CA ILE A 136 -9.92 7.54 -22.22
C ILE A 136 -10.78 6.45 -22.86
N LYS A 137 -10.19 5.66 -23.76
CA LYS A 137 -10.88 4.61 -24.52
C LYS A 137 -10.32 3.24 -24.21
N SER A 138 -11.16 2.23 -24.39
CA SER A 138 -10.72 0.84 -24.48
C SER A 138 -9.87 0.61 -25.73
N TYR A 139 -9.18 -0.52 -25.79
CA TYR A 139 -8.51 -0.99 -27.00
C TYR A 139 -9.47 -1.11 -28.20
N GLU A 140 -10.76 -1.39 -27.95
CA GLU A 140 -11.80 -1.50 -28.98
C GLU A 140 -12.33 -0.13 -29.46
N GLY A 141 -11.98 0.96 -28.77
CA GLY A 141 -12.30 2.35 -29.14
C GLY A 141 -13.49 2.97 -28.40
N ASP A 142 -14.14 2.22 -27.50
CA ASP A 142 -15.25 2.72 -26.66
C ASP A 142 -14.74 3.60 -25.52
N GLY A 143 -15.43 4.70 -25.22
CA GLY A 143 -15.07 5.61 -24.12
C GLY A 143 -15.34 5.03 -22.73
N VAL A 144 -14.27 4.76 -21.98
CA VAL A 144 -14.30 4.11 -20.64
C VAL A 144 -14.11 5.08 -19.48
N LEU A 145 -13.56 6.27 -19.70
CA LEU A 145 -13.47 7.34 -18.71
C LEU A 145 -13.64 8.70 -19.38
N TYR A 146 -14.44 9.56 -18.74
CA TYR A 146 -14.61 10.96 -19.13
C TYR A 146 -14.22 11.89 -17.98
N GLY A 147 -13.53 12.99 -18.29
CA GLY A 147 -13.16 14.03 -17.32
C GLY A 147 -13.49 15.44 -17.82
N ASP A 148 -14.04 16.28 -16.93
CA ASP A 148 -13.99 17.74 -17.06
C ASP A 148 -12.65 18.19 -16.44
N MET A 149 -11.69 18.60 -17.27
CA MET A 149 -10.32 18.91 -16.84
C MET A 149 -10.12 20.38 -16.52
N GLY A 150 -9.27 20.68 -15.55
CA GLY A 150 -8.92 22.03 -15.11
C GLY A 150 -10.15 22.91 -14.94
N ARG A 151 -11.16 22.46 -14.18
CA ARG A 151 -12.51 23.08 -14.16
C ARG A 151 -12.48 24.58 -13.87
N ARG A 152 -11.53 25.04 -13.04
CA ARG A 152 -11.33 26.44 -12.65
C ARG A 152 -10.55 27.28 -13.67
N LEU A 153 -10.07 26.70 -14.78
CA LEU A 153 -9.57 27.46 -15.91
C LEU A 153 -10.68 28.38 -16.46
N LEU A 154 -10.31 29.64 -16.70
CA LEU A 154 -11.12 30.61 -17.40
C LEU A 154 -11.11 30.33 -18.91
N ALA A 155 -11.92 31.06 -19.68
CA ALA A 155 -11.92 30.99 -21.14
C ALA A 155 -10.76 31.81 -21.73
N THR A 156 -9.52 31.44 -21.40
CA THR A 156 -8.28 32.03 -21.96
C THR A 156 -7.85 31.30 -23.25
N PRO A 157 -7.07 31.94 -24.14
CA PRO A 157 -6.45 31.25 -25.26
C PRO A 157 -5.45 30.19 -24.79
N TYR A 158 -5.28 29.16 -25.60
CA TYR A 158 -4.33 28.08 -25.39
C TYR A 158 -3.51 27.82 -26.66
N ASP A 159 -2.31 27.28 -26.50
CA ASP A 159 -1.49 26.69 -27.57
C ASP A 159 -0.71 25.50 -26.99
N HIS A 160 0.02 24.77 -27.83
CA HIS A 160 1.00 23.80 -27.37
C HIS A 160 2.23 24.48 -26.75
N CYS A 161 2.88 23.80 -25.81
CA CYS A 161 4.12 24.30 -25.22
C CYS A 161 5.27 24.25 -26.24
N TRP A 162 6.27 25.12 -26.09
CA TRP A 162 7.27 25.40 -27.13
C TRP A 162 8.70 25.23 -26.61
N HIS A 163 9.50 24.41 -27.29
CA HIS A 163 10.95 24.32 -27.03
C HIS A 163 11.68 25.46 -27.76
N ASN A 164 12.13 26.47 -27.00
CA ASN A 164 12.83 27.63 -27.55
C ASN A 164 14.09 27.27 -28.35
N ASP A 165 14.83 26.24 -27.92
CA ASP A 165 16.11 25.86 -28.52
C ASP A 165 15.96 25.17 -29.88
N TYR A 166 14.92 24.33 -30.03
CA TYR A 166 14.66 23.53 -31.23
C TYR A 166 13.62 24.13 -32.17
N LYS A 167 12.76 25.03 -31.66
CA LYS A 167 11.61 25.67 -32.37
C LYS A 167 10.50 24.69 -32.76
N ASP A 168 10.42 23.58 -32.05
CA ASP A 168 9.35 22.60 -32.15
C ASP A 168 8.41 22.68 -30.93
N TYR A 169 7.19 22.18 -31.10
CA TYR A 169 6.19 22.08 -30.04
C TYR A 169 6.39 20.80 -29.21
N GLU A 170 6.15 20.87 -27.89
CA GLU A 170 5.85 19.67 -27.09
C GLU A 170 4.47 19.13 -27.52
N GLU A 171 4.43 18.03 -28.25
CA GLU A 171 3.17 17.33 -28.59
C GLU A 171 2.39 16.93 -27.32
N ASN A 172 3.12 16.67 -26.24
CA ASN A 172 2.68 16.21 -24.92
C ASN A 172 2.26 17.33 -23.93
N CYS A 173 2.37 18.61 -24.30
CA CYS A 173 2.08 19.73 -23.39
C CYS A 173 1.18 20.82 -24.00
N LEU A 174 0.28 21.34 -23.15
CA LEU A 174 -0.61 22.48 -23.47
C LEU A 174 -0.43 23.60 -22.45
N GLN A 175 -0.47 24.84 -22.93
CA GLN A 175 -0.38 26.04 -22.11
C GLN A 175 -1.61 26.94 -22.31
N TRP A 176 -2.31 27.26 -21.22
CA TRP A 176 -3.28 28.36 -21.17
C TRP A 176 -2.57 29.63 -20.75
N ILE A 177 -2.65 30.67 -21.59
CA ILE A 177 -1.91 31.93 -21.41
C ILE A 177 -2.18 32.51 -20.01
N ASP A 178 -1.10 32.84 -19.32
CA ASP A 178 -1.05 33.41 -17.96
C ASP A 178 -1.91 32.67 -16.92
N THR A 179 -2.19 31.37 -17.13
CA THR A 179 -3.10 30.59 -16.27
C THR A 179 -2.49 29.29 -15.76
N ALA A 180 -2.09 28.37 -16.64
CA ALA A 180 -1.57 27.04 -16.30
C ALA A 180 -0.91 26.35 -17.50
N LYS A 181 -0.11 25.30 -17.24
CA LYS A 181 0.25 24.26 -18.21
C LYS A 181 -0.28 22.90 -17.78
N LEU A 182 -0.44 22.00 -18.74
CA LEU A 182 -0.69 20.58 -18.55
C LEU A 182 0.31 19.79 -19.40
N HIS A 183 1.23 19.07 -18.77
CA HIS A 183 2.05 18.04 -19.43
C HIS A 183 1.38 16.68 -19.22
N VAL A 184 1.50 15.77 -20.20
CA VAL A 184 1.00 14.39 -20.12
C VAL A 184 2.09 13.42 -20.57
N GLU A 185 2.54 12.56 -19.66
CA GLU A 185 3.57 11.56 -19.93
C GLU A 185 2.92 10.18 -20.15
N GLN A 186 3.23 9.48 -21.25
CA GLN A 186 2.73 8.13 -21.51
C GLN A 186 3.74 7.07 -21.08
N TYR A 187 3.33 6.15 -20.21
CA TYR A 187 4.04 4.92 -19.90
C TYR A 187 3.37 3.72 -20.58
N VAL A 188 4.18 2.91 -21.27
CA VAL A 188 3.78 1.62 -21.85
C VAL A 188 4.80 0.56 -21.38
N PRO A 189 4.36 -0.55 -20.77
CA PRO A 189 5.29 -1.53 -20.21
C PRO A 189 6.05 -2.27 -21.32
N GLY A 190 7.38 -2.17 -21.30
CA GLY A 190 8.23 -2.93 -22.22
C GLY A 190 8.02 -4.45 -22.12
N ASN A 191 7.96 -5.11 -23.28
CA ASN A 191 7.88 -6.57 -23.48
C ASN A 191 6.65 -7.34 -22.94
N ASP A 192 5.58 -6.68 -22.50
CA ASP A 192 4.34 -7.37 -22.09
C ASP A 192 3.23 -7.27 -23.15
N THR A 193 2.31 -8.25 -23.15
CA THR A 193 1.23 -8.43 -24.13
C THR A 193 -0.12 -7.84 -23.69
N SER A 194 -0.17 -7.23 -22.50
CA SER A 194 -1.36 -6.54 -21.99
C SER A 194 -1.61 -5.23 -22.77
N HIS A 195 -2.73 -5.18 -23.50
CA HIS A 195 -3.16 -3.97 -24.24
C HIS A 195 -3.64 -2.87 -23.27
N GLY A 196 -2.68 -2.10 -22.76
CA GLY A 196 -2.93 -0.99 -21.84
C GLY A 196 -1.78 0.01 -21.75
N ALA A 197 -2.06 1.17 -21.19
CA ALA A 197 -1.10 2.26 -20.98
C ALA A 197 -1.45 3.08 -19.73
N CYS A 198 -0.45 3.73 -19.14
CA CYS A 198 -0.63 4.75 -18.11
C CYS A 198 -0.32 6.14 -18.70
N TYR A 199 -1.05 7.13 -18.20
CA TYR A 199 -0.93 8.54 -18.59
C TYR A 199 -0.79 9.36 -17.30
N THR A 200 0.41 9.88 -17.04
CA THR A 200 0.70 10.73 -15.89
C THR A 200 0.40 12.17 -16.28
N LEU A 201 -0.61 12.78 -15.66
CA LEU A 201 -1.02 14.17 -15.90
C LEU A 201 -0.37 15.09 -14.86
N ARG A 202 0.25 16.16 -15.33
CA ARG A 202 1.03 17.11 -14.51
C ARG A 202 0.55 18.53 -14.76
N TRP A 203 -0.13 19.11 -13.79
CA TRP A 203 -0.59 20.50 -13.82
C TRP A 203 0.44 21.44 -13.20
N VAL A 204 1.06 22.28 -14.02
CA VAL A 204 1.90 23.40 -13.57
C VAL A 204 1.04 24.66 -13.55
N GLY A 205 1.10 25.44 -12.49
CA GLY A 205 0.41 26.73 -12.44
C GLY A 205 1.11 27.81 -13.26
N LEU A 206 0.39 28.86 -13.67
CA LEU A 206 0.99 30.15 -14.08
C LEU A 206 0.33 31.36 -13.39
N SER A 207 -0.70 31.12 -12.55
CA SER A 207 -1.42 32.16 -11.81
C SER A 207 -1.88 31.68 -10.46
N SER A 208 -1.68 32.48 -9.39
CA SER A 208 -2.06 32.14 -8.01
C SER A 208 -3.58 32.04 -7.79
N LYS A 209 -4.37 32.43 -8.78
CA LYS A 209 -5.83 32.25 -8.83
C LYS A 209 -6.25 30.88 -9.37
N PHE A 210 -5.34 30.17 -10.06
CA PHE A 210 -5.61 28.82 -10.56
C PHE A 210 -5.34 27.79 -9.47
N VAL A 211 -6.29 26.88 -9.30
CA VAL A 211 -6.16 25.65 -8.52
C VAL A 211 -6.54 24.52 -9.46
N ALA A 212 -5.63 23.56 -9.64
CA ALA A 212 -5.90 22.37 -10.44
C ALA A 212 -7.07 21.58 -9.81
N GLU A 213 -8.15 21.40 -10.57
CA GLU A 213 -9.34 20.65 -10.19
C GLU A 213 -9.83 19.89 -11.43
N ASP A 214 -9.53 18.59 -11.46
CA ASP A 214 -9.99 17.66 -12.50
C ASP A 214 -11.15 16.82 -11.94
N CYS A 215 -12.22 16.64 -12.72
CA CYS A 215 -13.39 15.88 -12.27
C CYS A 215 -13.84 14.82 -13.27
N PHE A 216 -13.66 13.57 -12.88
CA PHE A 216 -14.07 12.37 -13.61
C PHE A 216 -15.54 12.05 -13.39
N TYR A 217 -16.23 11.61 -14.44
CA TYR A 217 -17.63 11.20 -14.36
C TYR A 217 -17.73 9.74 -13.90
N LEU A 218 -18.38 9.51 -12.76
CA LEU A 218 -18.59 8.18 -12.16
C LEU A 218 -19.78 7.43 -12.77
N GLN A 219 -20.33 7.89 -13.89
CA GLN A 219 -21.56 7.33 -14.45
C GLN A 219 -21.33 6.01 -15.19
N GLN A 220 -22.39 5.21 -15.31
CA GLN A 220 -22.44 3.86 -15.90
C GLN A 220 -21.64 2.77 -15.16
N TYR A 221 -20.43 3.06 -14.69
CA TYR A 221 -19.51 2.08 -14.12
C TYR A 221 -19.47 2.08 -12.59
N ARG A 222 -18.96 0.98 -12.01
CA ARG A 222 -18.76 0.81 -10.56
C ARG A 222 -17.31 1.13 -10.19
N TRP A 223 -17.12 1.63 -8.98
CA TRP A 223 -15.82 2.12 -8.50
C TRP A 223 -15.43 1.52 -7.16
N TYR A 224 -14.12 1.41 -6.93
CA TYR A 224 -13.50 0.73 -5.79
C TYR A 224 -12.24 1.50 -5.35
N GLY A 225 -11.89 1.43 -4.07
CA GLY A 225 -10.73 2.13 -3.50
C GLY A 225 -11.02 2.66 -2.08
N VAL A 226 -10.03 3.34 -1.50
CA VAL A 226 -10.15 3.98 -0.17
C VAL A 226 -10.73 5.38 -0.34
N LEU A 227 -11.66 5.80 0.54
CA LEU A 227 -12.18 7.18 0.55
C LEU A 227 -12.00 7.88 1.91
N THR A 228 -12.16 7.18 3.03
CA THR A 228 -11.89 7.67 4.38
C THR A 228 -11.43 6.52 5.28
N ASN A 229 -10.80 6.84 6.41
CA ASN A 229 -10.36 5.85 7.41
C ASN A 229 -11.50 5.16 8.19
N TYR A 230 -12.71 5.74 8.21
CA TYR A 230 -13.69 5.47 9.27
C TYR A 230 -14.91 4.64 8.86
N THR A 231 -15.31 4.63 7.58
CA THR A 231 -16.46 3.85 7.09
C THR A 231 -16.24 3.32 5.66
N PRO A 232 -15.69 2.10 5.50
CA PRO A 232 -15.50 1.49 4.18
C PRO A 232 -16.86 1.05 3.59
N VAL A 233 -17.15 1.54 2.38
CA VAL A 233 -18.36 1.21 1.61
C VAL A 233 -17.93 0.48 0.34
N TRP A 234 -18.75 -0.47 -0.14
CA TRP A 234 -18.46 -1.23 -1.34
C TRP A 234 -19.73 -1.52 -2.16
N PRO A 235 -19.74 -1.24 -3.49
CA PRO A 235 -18.81 -0.39 -4.22
C PRO A 235 -19.02 1.11 -3.87
N ILE A 236 -18.03 1.97 -4.18
CA ILE A 236 -18.00 3.34 -3.68
C ILE A 236 -18.76 4.39 -4.52
N GLU A 237 -19.27 4.09 -5.71
CA GLU A 237 -19.79 5.13 -6.62
C GLU A 237 -21.05 5.88 -6.13
N ASN A 238 -21.69 5.43 -5.05
CA ASN A 238 -22.85 6.08 -4.41
C ASN A 238 -22.54 6.71 -3.05
N VAL A 239 -21.28 6.65 -2.58
CA VAL A 239 -20.81 7.46 -1.45
C VAL A 239 -20.93 8.94 -1.80
N HIS A 240 -21.07 9.82 -0.81
CA HIS A 240 -21.24 11.26 -1.01
C HIS A 240 -20.33 12.02 -0.03
N LEU A 241 -19.35 12.75 -0.57
CA LEU A 241 -18.36 13.54 0.17
C LEU A 241 -18.30 14.92 -0.49
N GLU A 242 -19.29 15.77 -0.20
CA GLU A 242 -19.46 17.09 -0.84
C GLU A 242 -18.27 18.03 -0.56
N ASP A 243 -17.80 18.02 0.69
CA ASP A 243 -16.58 18.69 1.06
C ASP A 243 -15.36 17.93 0.51
N LEU A 244 -14.52 18.68 -0.21
CA LEU A 244 -13.23 18.22 -0.72
C LEU A 244 -12.30 17.96 0.46
N THR A 245 -12.38 16.72 0.95
CA THR A 245 -11.74 16.21 2.17
C THR A 245 -10.26 16.02 1.92
N ASP A 246 -9.43 16.25 2.93
CA ASP A 246 -7.99 16.07 2.83
C ASP A 246 -7.64 14.59 2.97
N TYR A 247 -6.95 14.04 1.96
CA TYR A 247 -6.63 12.61 1.97
C TYR A 247 -5.48 12.27 2.93
N TYR A 248 -4.60 13.26 3.10
CA TYR A 248 -3.70 13.40 4.23
C TYR A 248 -4.28 14.51 5.09
N ASP A 249 -5.18 14.13 6.03
CA ASP A 249 -5.79 15.05 7.01
C ASP A 249 -4.72 15.84 7.78
N GLU A 250 -5.12 16.98 8.38
CA GLU A 250 -4.22 17.84 9.17
C GLU A 250 -3.38 17.01 10.16
N TYR A 251 -2.05 17.17 10.05
CA TYR A 251 -1.02 16.46 10.82
C TYR A 251 -1.44 16.28 12.30
N PRO A 252 -1.92 15.10 12.72
CA PRO A 252 -2.20 14.87 14.12
C PRO A 252 -0.87 14.82 14.86
N SER A 253 -0.87 15.00 16.18
CA SER A 253 0.34 14.82 16.99
C SER A 253 0.95 13.41 16.90
N VAL A 254 0.25 12.47 16.27
CA VAL A 254 0.73 11.14 15.87
C VAL A 254 0.24 10.81 14.44
N GLN A 255 1.17 10.55 13.51
CA GLN A 255 0.86 10.10 12.14
C GLN A 255 0.79 8.57 12.13
N ASP A 256 -0.39 8.01 12.44
CA ASP A 256 -0.55 6.57 12.74
C ASP A 256 -0.83 5.65 11.53
N ASP A 257 -1.46 6.14 10.45
CA ASP A 257 -1.81 5.32 9.26
C ASP A 257 -1.58 6.14 7.96
N ASN A 258 -0.74 5.66 7.03
CA ASN A 258 -0.59 6.26 5.69
C ASN A 258 -1.36 5.45 4.63
N LEU A 259 -2.36 6.07 4.00
CA LEU A 259 -3.22 5.43 2.99
C LEU A 259 -2.69 5.58 1.55
N VAL A 260 -3.11 4.65 0.69
CA VAL A 260 -2.81 4.67 -0.75
C VAL A 260 -3.87 5.47 -1.51
N PRO A 261 -3.55 6.58 -2.18
CA PRO A 261 -4.51 7.31 -3.02
C PRO A 261 -4.67 6.61 -4.38
N ILE A 262 -5.42 5.50 -4.43
CA ILE A 262 -5.70 4.73 -5.65
C ILE A 262 -7.16 4.26 -5.71
N TRP A 263 -7.75 4.40 -6.90
CA TRP A 263 -9.13 4.00 -7.20
C TRP A 263 -9.20 3.25 -8.53
N TYR A 264 -10.10 2.29 -8.60
CA TYR A 264 -10.32 1.42 -9.75
C TYR A 264 -11.75 1.51 -10.24
N GLY A 265 -11.94 1.55 -11.56
CA GLY A 265 -13.22 1.39 -12.23
C GLY A 265 -13.39 -0.04 -12.77
N SER A 266 -14.61 -0.57 -12.71
CA SER A 266 -14.98 -1.90 -13.24
C SER A 266 -14.59 -2.14 -14.71
N GLN A 267 -14.41 -1.07 -15.47
CA GLN A 267 -14.15 -1.03 -16.91
C GLN A 267 -12.65 -1.04 -17.28
N GLY A 268 -11.78 -1.53 -16.39
CA GLY A 268 -10.34 -1.64 -16.65
C GLY A 268 -9.59 -0.31 -16.57
N VAL A 269 -10.03 0.58 -15.68
CA VAL A 269 -9.42 1.91 -15.45
C VAL A 269 -8.90 1.98 -14.01
N ALA A 270 -7.73 2.60 -13.82
CA ALA A 270 -7.22 2.99 -12.51
C ALA A 270 -6.85 4.49 -12.51
N ILE A 271 -7.01 5.14 -11.37
CA ILE A 271 -6.54 6.50 -11.11
C ILE A 271 -5.78 6.47 -9.80
N PHE A 272 -4.55 6.98 -9.76
CA PHE A 272 -3.82 7.17 -8.51
C PHE A 272 -3.11 8.52 -8.47
N VAL A 273 -2.97 9.10 -7.28
CA VAL A 273 -2.12 10.28 -7.06
C VAL A 273 -0.71 9.82 -6.72
N ASP A 274 0.30 10.51 -7.27
CA ASP A 274 1.70 10.18 -7.04
C ASP A 274 2.08 10.49 -5.58
N SER A 275 3.01 9.72 -5.01
CA SER A 275 3.43 9.81 -3.60
C SER A 275 3.84 11.24 -3.24
N GLY A 276 3.34 11.75 -2.10
CA GLY A 276 3.74 13.04 -1.55
C GLY A 276 2.90 14.26 -1.97
N PHE A 277 2.08 14.18 -3.03
CA PHE A 277 1.27 15.32 -3.46
C PHE A 277 0.12 15.62 -2.50
N HIS A 278 0.06 16.86 -2.01
CA HIS A 278 -1.04 17.32 -1.16
C HIS A 278 -2.28 17.65 -2.01
N PHE A 279 -3.23 16.71 -2.00
CA PHE A 279 -4.52 16.85 -2.67
C PHE A 279 -5.68 16.71 -1.68
N SER A 280 -6.80 17.27 -2.10
CA SER A 280 -8.10 17.10 -1.47
C SER A 280 -9.04 16.47 -2.50
N MET A 281 -9.86 15.52 -2.07
CA MET A 281 -10.76 14.77 -2.95
C MET A 281 -12.22 14.94 -2.56
N GLY A 282 -13.05 15.14 -3.58
CA GLY A 282 -14.49 15.18 -3.45
C GLY A 282 -15.09 14.01 -4.22
N TRP A 283 -15.99 13.26 -3.59
CA TRP A 283 -16.61 12.09 -4.20
C TRP A 283 -18.11 12.30 -4.38
N ASN A 284 -18.59 12.14 -5.62
CA ASN A 284 -19.98 12.31 -6.04
C ASN A 284 -20.54 13.75 -5.86
N THR A 285 -19.67 14.77 -5.76
CA THR A 285 -19.96 16.13 -5.23
C THR A 285 -20.88 17.02 -6.06
N THR A 286 -21.36 16.55 -7.20
CA THR A 286 -22.15 17.37 -8.13
C THR A 286 -23.37 16.61 -8.64
N LYS A 287 -24.36 17.36 -9.14
CA LYS A 287 -25.52 16.80 -9.87
C LYS A 287 -25.13 15.96 -11.10
N LYS A 288 -23.85 15.92 -11.50
CA LYS A 288 -23.29 15.08 -12.57
C LYS A 288 -22.68 13.76 -12.06
N ARG A 289 -22.64 13.49 -10.75
CA ARG A 289 -21.92 12.34 -10.14
C ARG A 289 -20.44 12.30 -10.53
N GLN A 290 -19.65 13.22 -9.97
CA GLN A 290 -18.23 13.35 -10.29
C GLN A 290 -17.31 13.01 -9.11
N PHE A 291 -16.20 12.34 -9.39
CA PHE A 291 -15.02 12.26 -8.53
C PHE A 291 -14.07 13.39 -8.93
N CYS A 292 -13.71 14.24 -7.99
CA CYS A 292 -12.88 15.42 -8.22
C CYS A 292 -11.60 15.35 -7.40
N ILE A 293 -10.45 15.47 -8.07
CA ILE A 293 -9.14 15.64 -7.44
C ILE A 293 -8.79 17.13 -7.53
N ARG A 294 -8.57 17.78 -6.38
CA ARG A 294 -8.20 19.19 -6.29
C ARG A 294 -6.88 19.35 -5.55
N SER A 295 -5.92 20.05 -6.16
CA SER A 295 -4.69 20.43 -5.48
C SER A 295 -4.97 21.24 -4.21
N LYS A 296 -4.19 21.00 -3.15
CA LYS A 296 -4.02 21.97 -2.04
C LYS A 296 -2.87 22.94 -2.29
N LEU A 297 -1.98 22.67 -3.25
CA LEU A 297 -0.93 23.57 -3.68
C LEU A 297 -1.51 24.68 -4.58
N SER A 298 -1.14 25.92 -4.30
CA SER A 298 -1.39 27.08 -5.17
C SER A 298 -0.15 27.42 -5.99
N TYR A 299 -0.34 28.10 -7.12
CA TYR A 299 0.79 28.66 -7.85
C TYR A 299 1.46 29.78 -7.06
N ASP A 300 2.76 29.62 -6.83
CA ASP A 300 3.65 30.64 -6.35
C ASP A 300 4.45 31.23 -7.53
N PRO A 301 4.35 32.54 -7.83
CA PRO A 301 5.18 33.21 -8.84
C PRO A 301 6.70 33.07 -8.62
N LYS A 302 7.15 32.67 -7.42
CA LYS A 302 8.56 32.47 -7.04
C LYS A 302 9.02 31.00 -7.15
N ARG A 303 8.11 30.08 -7.49
CA ARG A 303 8.38 28.68 -7.90
C ARG A 303 7.48 28.30 -9.09
N PRO A 304 7.74 28.90 -10.27
CA PRO A 304 6.89 28.71 -11.45
C PRO A 304 6.96 27.31 -12.07
N THR A 305 7.88 26.47 -11.58
CA THR A 305 8.16 25.10 -12.05
C THR A 305 7.52 24.01 -11.19
N ARG A 306 6.86 24.36 -10.07
CA ARG A 306 6.22 23.38 -9.18
C ARG A 306 4.93 22.81 -9.78
N ASP A 307 4.86 21.48 -9.87
CA ASP A 307 3.61 20.75 -10.14
C ASP A 307 2.61 21.05 -9.01
N LEU A 308 1.43 21.58 -9.36
CA LEU A 308 0.32 21.74 -8.43
C LEU A 308 -0.37 20.41 -8.18
N LEU A 309 -0.58 19.62 -9.23
CA LEU A 309 -1.23 18.33 -9.14
C LEU A 309 -0.61 17.36 -10.15
N ARG A 310 -0.10 16.25 -9.65
CA ARG A 310 0.47 15.15 -10.43
C ARG A 310 -0.19 13.85 -10.02
N TYR A 311 -0.77 13.16 -11.00
CA TYR A 311 -1.49 11.91 -10.81
C TYR A 311 -1.53 11.11 -12.12
N THR A 312 -1.75 9.81 -12.02
CA THR A 312 -1.73 8.91 -13.16
C THR A 312 -3.10 8.26 -13.39
N VAL A 313 -3.52 8.21 -14.67
CA VAL A 313 -4.66 7.42 -15.15
C VAL A 313 -4.13 6.26 -15.99
N CYS A 314 -4.40 5.02 -15.57
CA CYS A 314 -4.07 3.83 -16.33
C CYS A 314 -5.34 3.19 -16.92
N GLN A 315 -5.22 2.59 -18.10
CA GLN A 315 -6.27 1.80 -18.75
C GLN A 315 -5.69 0.48 -19.26
N ALA A 316 -6.46 -0.60 -19.13
CA ALA A 316 -6.20 -1.91 -19.72
C ALA A 316 -7.53 -2.66 -19.97
N SER A 317 -7.48 -3.92 -20.41
CA SER A 317 -8.68 -4.73 -20.76
C SER A 317 -9.56 -5.14 -19.58
N SER A 318 -9.04 -5.18 -18.35
CA SER A 318 -9.79 -5.57 -17.16
C SER A 318 -9.24 -4.94 -15.88
N ILE A 319 -9.95 -5.08 -14.76
CA ILE A 319 -9.48 -4.60 -13.45
C ILE A 319 -8.16 -5.30 -13.02
N LYS A 320 -7.97 -6.58 -13.38
CA LYS A 320 -6.74 -7.32 -13.08
C LYS A 320 -5.56 -6.74 -13.86
N ASP A 321 -5.75 -6.52 -15.15
CA ASP A 321 -4.71 -6.00 -16.04
C ASP A 321 -4.29 -4.57 -15.62
N VAL A 322 -5.26 -3.71 -15.30
CA VAL A 322 -4.97 -2.34 -14.89
C VAL A 322 -4.38 -2.25 -13.48
N TYR A 323 -4.68 -3.20 -12.58
CA TYR A 323 -3.96 -3.36 -11.31
C TYR A 323 -2.49 -3.68 -11.55
N HIS A 324 -2.17 -4.71 -12.35
CA HIS A 324 -0.78 -5.08 -12.65
C HIS A 324 -0.01 -3.91 -13.29
N LEU A 325 -0.63 -3.24 -14.27
CA LEU A 325 -0.06 -2.10 -14.96
C LEU A 325 0.22 -0.91 -14.02
N ALA A 326 -0.75 -0.54 -13.17
CA ALA A 326 -0.57 0.56 -12.21
C ALA A 326 0.48 0.25 -11.15
N GLN A 327 0.51 -0.97 -10.60
CA GLN A 327 1.52 -1.37 -9.61
C GLN A 327 2.94 -1.44 -10.21
N LYS A 328 3.08 -1.83 -11.48
CA LYS A 328 4.37 -1.81 -12.18
C LYS A 328 4.87 -0.38 -12.40
N HIS A 329 4.04 0.48 -12.99
CA HIS A 329 4.41 1.88 -13.25
C HIS A 329 4.77 2.64 -11.97
N ARG A 330 4.07 2.39 -10.85
CA ARG A 330 4.45 2.93 -9.54
C ARG A 330 5.83 2.47 -9.08
N LYS A 331 6.15 1.18 -9.20
CA LYS A 331 7.48 0.66 -8.80
C LYS A 331 8.61 1.30 -9.63
N ASP A 332 8.38 1.55 -10.92
CA ASP A 332 9.37 2.13 -11.82
C ASP A 332 9.67 3.63 -11.51
N LEU A 333 8.99 4.26 -10.54
CA LEU A 333 9.24 5.63 -10.06
C LEU A 333 10.17 5.71 -8.82
N ASP A 334 10.44 4.60 -8.12
CA ASP A 334 11.13 4.57 -6.81
C ASP A 334 12.60 4.04 -6.90
N THR A 335 13.34 4.39 -7.96
CA THR A 335 14.56 3.67 -8.40
C THR A 335 15.88 3.93 -7.65
N ASP A 336 15.92 4.89 -6.72
CA ASP A 336 17.17 5.61 -6.40
C ASP A 336 17.96 5.11 -5.18
N PHE A 337 17.83 3.82 -4.81
CA PHE A 337 18.53 3.24 -3.65
C PHE A 337 19.79 2.44 -4.05
N PRO A 338 20.88 2.51 -3.25
CA PRO A 338 22.07 1.68 -3.46
C PRO A 338 21.77 0.19 -3.21
N PRO A 339 22.45 -0.74 -3.92
CA PRO A 339 22.19 -2.18 -3.81
C PRO A 339 22.66 -2.78 -2.47
N GLU A 340 21.94 -3.80 -1.99
CA GLU A 340 22.05 -4.47 -0.67
C GLU A 340 23.41 -5.11 -0.29
N ASN A 341 24.45 -4.97 -1.11
CA ASN A 341 25.62 -5.88 -1.11
C ASN A 341 26.77 -5.51 -0.13
N GLU A 342 26.49 -4.79 0.96
CA GLU A 342 27.49 -4.55 2.04
C GLU A 342 27.26 -5.47 3.24
N LYS A 343 28.34 -6.02 3.81
CA LYS A 343 28.29 -6.88 5.00
C LYS A 343 28.00 -6.06 6.26
N HIS A 344 26.74 -5.88 6.59
CA HIS A 344 26.33 -5.28 7.86
C HIS A 344 26.48 -6.29 9.02
N ASP A 345 27.28 -5.97 10.04
CA ASP A 345 27.39 -6.78 11.26
C ASP A 345 26.26 -6.49 12.27
N LEU A 346 25.91 -7.45 13.14
CA LEU A 346 24.95 -7.22 14.23
C LEU A 346 25.57 -6.50 15.43
N LEU A 347 24.84 -5.54 16.01
CA LEU A 347 25.23 -4.88 17.26
C LEU A 347 25.06 -5.85 18.47
N ARG A 348 26.17 -6.53 18.82
CA ARG A 348 26.21 -7.66 19.78
C ARG A 348 25.73 -7.33 21.19
N LEU A 349 26.22 -6.22 21.70
CA LEU A 349 26.12 -5.79 23.09
C LEU A 349 25.04 -4.68 23.21
N PRO A 350 24.42 -4.50 24.39
CA PRO A 350 23.26 -3.62 24.54
C PRO A 350 23.61 -2.14 24.34
N ILE A 351 22.66 -1.38 23.81
CA ILE A 351 22.70 0.09 23.86
C ILE A 351 22.43 0.52 25.30
N ARG A 352 23.20 1.46 25.82
CA ARG A 352 22.95 2.10 27.12
C ARG A 352 22.51 3.54 26.89
N ALA A 353 21.22 3.82 27.10
CA ALA A 353 20.69 5.18 26.99
C ALA A 353 21.15 6.04 28.19
N LEU A 354 21.85 7.15 27.93
CA LEU A 354 22.19 8.15 28.93
C LEU A 354 21.12 9.24 28.91
N ALA A 355 20.56 9.60 30.08
CA ALA A 355 19.51 10.61 30.16
C ALA A 355 20.06 12.01 30.47
N GLN A 356 21.21 12.09 31.17
CA GLN A 356 21.83 13.34 31.62
C GLN A 356 23.36 13.22 31.72
N GLU A 357 24.08 14.34 31.69
CA GLU A 357 25.56 14.38 31.77
C GLU A 357 26.14 13.61 32.98
N ARG A 358 25.47 13.66 34.14
CA ARG A 358 25.89 12.91 35.35
C ARG A 358 25.99 11.40 35.10
N ASP A 359 25.19 10.87 34.17
CA ASP A 359 25.12 9.45 33.85
C ASP A 359 26.37 9.00 33.08
N LEU A 360 27.05 9.93 32.40
CA LEU A 360 28.34 9.75 31.76
C LEU A 360 29.45 9.55 32.82
N GLN A 361 29.42 10.30 33.92
CA GLN A 361 30.35 10.11 35.04
C GLN A 361 30.11 8.77 35.77
N GLU A 362 28.84 8.39 35.95
CA GLU A 362 28.49 7.07 36.48
C GLU A 362 28.91 5.92 35.55
N LEU A 363 28.86 6.13 34.22
CA LEU A 363 29.43 5.19 33.26
C LEU A 363 30.96 5.09 33.40
N VAL A 364 31.70 6.20 33.47
CA VAL A 364 33.17 6.19 33.67
C VAL A 364 33.55 5.38 34.91
N GLY A 365 32.96 5.66 36.07
CA GLY A 365 33.29 4.92 37.30
C GLY A 365 33.04 3.41 37.18
N GLN A 366 31.98 3.00 36.48
CA GLN A 366 31.69 1.58 36.21
C GLN A 366 32.60 0.97 35.13
N LEU A 367 33.20 1.77 34.24
CA LEU A 367 34.22 1.34 33.29
C LEU A 367 35.59 1.18 33.96
N GLU A 368 35.94 2.03 34.92
CA GLU A 368 37.18 1.94 35.69
C GLU A 368 37.14 0.80 36.72
N ASN A 369 36.01 0.62 37.43
CA ASN A 369 35.83 -0.43 38.45
C ASN A 369 35.57 -1.84 37.88
N ASN A 370 35.49 -2.02 36.56
CA ASN A 370 35.06 -3.25 35.89
C ASN A 370 33.64 -3.73 36.25
N GLU A 371 32.72 -2.78 36.52
CA GLU A 371 31.33 -3.06 36.89
C GLU A 371 30.35 -3.05 35.70
N SER A 372 30.72 -2.41 34.57
CA SER A 372 29.88 -2.33 33.36
C SER A 372 30.48 -3.02 32.13
N THR A 373 29.61 -3.73 31.40
CA THR A 373 29.83 -4.36 30.08
C THR A 373 29.25 -3.50 28.93
N CYS A 374 29.64 -2.23 28.87
CA CYS A 374 29.28 -1.35 27.75
C CYS A 374 29.85 -1.83 26.41
N SER A 375 29.16 -1.50 25.32
CA SER A 375 29.70 -1.45 23.95
C SER A 375 29.24 -0.23 23.16
N LEU A 376 28.02 0.23 23.46
CA LEU A 376 27.32 1.31 22.80
C LEU A 376 26.61 2.10 23.89
N PHE A 377 26.88 3.40 23.95
CA PHE A 377 26.11 4.31 24.79
C PHE A 377 25.50 5.38 23.91
N GLU A 378 24.19 5.58 24.04
CA GLU A 378 23.53 6.70 23.38
C GLU A 378 23.75 7.94 24.23
N ILE A 379 24.38 8.94 23.62
CA ILE A 379 24.51 10.27 24.23
C ILE A 379 23.13 10.94 24.17
N TYR A 380 22.71 11.60 25.23
CA TYR A 380 21.49 12.41 25.24
C TYR A 380 21.55 13.51 24.15
N ASP A 381 20.39 13.95 23.67
CA ASP A 381 20.27 14.82 22.51
C ASP A 381 21.02 16.17 22.61
N GLU A 382 21.16 16.71 23.82
CA GLU A 382 21.84 17.99 24.11
C GLU A 382 23.38 17.85 24.18
N TRP A 383 23.97 17.03 23.31
CA TRP A 383 25.42 16.82 23.20
C TRP A 383 26.13 17.95 22.43
N GLU A 384 25.40 18.59 21.52
CA GLU A 384 25.78 19.84 20.86
C GLU A 384 25.61 21.03 21.83
N LYS A 385 26.36 22.12 21.63
CA LYS A 385 26.09 23.36 22.40
C LYS A 385 24.81 24.06 21.94
N SER A 386 24.38 23.80 20.71
CA SER A 386 23.14 24.24 20.09
C SER A 386 22.87 23.27 18.94
N TYR A 387 21.63 22.81 18.74
CA TYR A 387 21.34 21.81 17.72
C TYR A 387 21.83 22.28 16.34
N GLY A 388 22.51 21.40 15.61
CA GLY A 388 23.13 21.71 14.33
C GLY A 388 24.39 22.58 14.43
N ASP A 389 25.05 22.69 15.58
CA ASP A 389 26.46 23.15 15.63
C ASP A 389 27.38 22.13 14.94
N LEU A 390 26.97 20.86 14.87
CA LEU A 390 27.69 19.68 14.39
C LEU A 390 29.12 19.57 14.96
N VAL A 391 29.27 20.05 16.20
CA VAL A 391 30.45 19.90 17.05
C VAL A 391 30.00 19.66 18.50
N VAL A 392 30.74 18.81 19.20
CA VAL A 392 30.47 18.52 20.61
C VAL A 392 30.64 19.78 21.45
N ASN A 393 29.73 19.99 22.41
CA ASN A 393 29.87 21.07 23.40
C ASN A 393 31.26 21.01 24.08
N PRO A 394 32.07 22.08 24.07
CA PRO A 394 33.40 22.09 24.70
C PRO A 394 33.43 21.72 26.18
N ASP A 395 32.33 21.92 26.91
CA ASP A 395 32.21 21.54 28.33
C ASP A 395 31.98 20.02 28.52
N LEU A 396 31.50 19.34 27.47
CA LEU A 396 31.22 17.90 27.41
C LEU A 396 32.36 17.12 26.72
N LEU A 397 33.04 17.72 25.74
CA LEU A 397 34.07 17.07 24.93
C LEU A 397 35.17 16.37 25.75
N PRO A 398 35.81 17.00 26.77
CA PRO A 398 36.82 16.32 27.60
C PRO A 398 36.25 15.13 28.38
N LYS A 399 34.95 15.15 28.71
CA LYS A 399 34.27 14.05 29.42
C LYS A 399 34.03 12.88 28.47
N LEU A 400 33.57 13.14 27.24
CA LEU A 400 33.41 12.12 26.20
C LEU A 400 34.76 11.54 25.75
N GLU A 401 35.78 12.37 25.50
CA GLU A 401 37.14 11.93 25.19
C GLU A 401 37.71 11.06 26.32
N HIS A 402 37.46 11.42 27.58
CA HIS A 402 37.85 10.59 28.72
C HIS A 402 37.14 9.22 28.72
N VAL A 403 35.81 9.19 28.55
CA VAL A 403 35.02 7.93 28.44
C VAL A 403 35.57 7.04 27.34
N ILE A 404 35.78 7.60 26.14
CA ILE A 404 36.34 6.89 24.97
C ILE A 404 37.76 6.39 25.28
N SER A 405 38.61 7.20 25.93
CA SER A 405 39.98 6.80 26.29
C SER A 405 40.06 5.70 27.36
N VAL A 406 39.02 5.52 28.17
CA VAL A 406 38.87 4.42 29.13
C VAL A 406 38.26 3.19 28.45
N ALA A 407 37.29 3.40 27.56
CA ALA A 407 36.67 2.37 26.73
C ALA A 407 37.67 1.65 25.80
N GLU A 408 38.54 2.40 25.12
CA GLU A 408 39.53 1.85 24.17
C GLU A 408 40.55 0.90 24.81
N ARG A 409 40.69 0.91 26.14
CA ARG A 409 41.58 0.00 26.89
C ARG A 409 40.94 -1.38 27.13
N ARG A 410 39.68 -1.59 26.72
CA ARG A 410 38.87 -2.78 27.03
C ARG A 410 38.63 -3.63 25.78
N PRO A 411 38.73 -4.98 25.86
CA PRO A 411 38.54 -5.85 24.69
C PRO A 411 37.17 -5.80 24.00
N THR A 412 36.14 -5.24 24.65
CA THR A 412 34.77 -5.16 24.13
C THR A 412 34.48 -3.88 23.32
N GLY A 413 35.36 -2.87 23.41
CA GLY A 413 34.99 -1.49 23.06
C GLY A 413 33.92 -0.91 23.98
N CYS A 414 33.64 0.39 23.81
CA CYS A 414 32.46 1.10 24.35
C CYS A 414 32.39 2.46 23.63
N HIS A 415 31.57 2.52 22.57
CA HIS A 415 31.54 3.59 21.57
C HIS A 415 30.26 4.41 21.66
N PRO A 416 30.27 5.70 21.27
CA PRO A 416 29.06 6.49 21.24
C PRO A 416 28.15 6.05 20.09
N ILE A 417 26.85 5.99 20.38
CA ILE A 417 25.79 6.26 19.39
C ILE A 417 25.52 7.76 19.47
N LEU A 418 25.55 8.42 18.32
CA LEU A 418 25.32 9.86 18.21
C LEU A 418 23.91 10.11 17.66
N PRO A 419 22.99 10.72 18.42
CA PRO A 419 21.75 11.24 17.85
C PRO A 419 22.08 12.41 16.92
N VAL A 420 21.57 12.33 15.68
CA VAL A 420 21.79 13.35 14.65
C VAL A 420 20.44 13.75 14.07
N SER A 421 20.19 15.05 14.05
CA SER A 421 19.06 15.68 13.39
C SER A 421 19.54 16.50 12.19
N THR A 422 18.63 16.86 11.30
CA THR A 422 18.86 17.89 10.28
C THR A 422 18.42 19.28 10.75
N PHE A 423 18.24 19.50 12.06
CA PHE A 423 17.74 20.75 12.63
C PHE A 423 18.87 21.61 13.22
N PHE A 424 18.80 22.92 12.94
CA PHE A 424 19.82 23.91 13.24
C PHE A 424 19.18 25.09 13.98
N THR A 425 19.47 25.29 15.27
CA THR A 425 18.89 26.43 16.00
C THR A 425 19.53 27.76 15.60
N TYR A 426 18.84 28.87 15.82
CA TYR A 426 19.39 30.21 15.58
C TYR A 426 20.72 30.46 16.33
N SER A 427 20.96 29.74 17.44
CA SER A 427 22.20 29.81 18.23
C SER A 427 23.36 28.97 17.72
N SER A 428 23.15 28.06 16.75
CA SER A 428 24.23 27.32 16.09
C SER A 428 25.10 28.23 15.23
N LYS A 429 26.41 27.98 15.23
CA LYS A 429 27.35 28.69 14.33
C LYS A 429 27.13 28.33 12.86
N LEU A 430 26.72 27.09 12.58
CA LEU A 430 26.43 26.63 11.22
C LEU A 430 25.07 27.13 10.72
N PHE A 431 24.20 27.65 11.60
CA PHE A 431 22.98 28.34 11.16
C PHE A 431 23.30 29.56 10.29
N GLN A 432 24.29 30.38 10.67
CA GLN A 432 24.69 31.52 9.84
C GLN A 432 25.23 31.04 8.49
N GLU A 433 26.17 30.09 8.48
CA GLU A 433 26.77 29.57 7.25
C GLU A 433 25.71 28.91 6.33
N GLY A 434 24.82 28.08 6.88
CA GLY A 434 23.76 27.41 6.13
C GLY A 434 22.69 28.36 5.61
N ALA A 435 22.37 29.43 6.35
CA ALA A 435 21.45 30.47 5.89
C ALA A 435 22.08 31.33 4.77
N GLU A 436 23.34 31.73 4.90
CA GLU A 436 24.10 32.47 3.87
C GLU A 436 24.23 31.65 2.57
N LYS A 437 24.48 30.34 2.69
CA LYS A 437 24.60 29.39 1.56
C LYS A 437 23.27 28.82 1.05
N ARG A 438 22.15 29.11 1.71
CA ARG A 438 20.80 28.59 1.38
C ARG A 438 20.70 27.05 1.41
N TYR A 439 21.30 26.45 2.43
CA TYR A 439 21.29 25.00 2.69
C TYR A 439 20.10 24.52 3.52
N PHE A 440 19.22 25.43 3.96
CA PHE A 440 18.01 25.10 4.71
C PHE A 440 16.75 25.18 3.86
N VAL A 441 15.73 24.42 4.28
CA VAL A 441 14.38 24.51 3.72
C VAL A 441 13.88 25.95 3.83
N ARG A 442 13.33 26.46 2.73
CA ARG A 442 12.91 27.86 2.60
C ARG A 442 11.43 28.02 2.88
N ASP A 443 11.05 29.23 3.26
CA ASP A 443 9.66 29.62 3.53
C ASP A 443 8.75 29.39 2.32
N GLN A 444 7.43 29.49 2.52
CA GLN A 444 6.43 29.34 1.45
C GLN A 444 6.73 30.21 0.22
N ASP A 445 7.45 31.31 0.42
CA ASP A 445 7.81 32.33 -0.58
C ASP A 445 9.21 32.12 -1.21
N ASN A 446 9.99 31.10 -0.82
CA ASN A 446 11.32 30.80 -1.36
C ASN A 446 12.39 31.89 -1.12
N LEU A 447 12.10 32.87 -0.25
CA LEU A 447 12.92 34.07 -0.03
C LEU A 447 13.90 33.92 1.13
N VAL A 448 13.47 33.27 2.20
CA VAL A 448 14.24 33.13 3.44
C VAL A 448 14.18 31.71 3.98
N THR A 449 15.11 31.39 4.88
CA THR A 449 15.08 30.14 5.64
C THR A 449 13.77 30.02 6.43
N ARG A 450 13.07 28.89 6.32
CA ARG A 450 11.87 28.61 7.12
C ARG A 450 12.29 28.24 8.53
N LEU A 451 11.94 29.09 9.49
CA LEU A 451 12.02 28.72 10.90
C LEU A 451 10.93 27.70 11.25
N VAL A 452 11.29 26.69 12.03
CA VAL A 452 10.41 25.68 12.62
C VAL A 452 10.66 25.60 14.12
N LEU A 453 9.65 25.14 14.87
CA LEU A 453 9.75 24.85 16.29
C LEU A 453 9.91 23.34 16.48
N TRP A 454 11.05 22.89 16.97
CA TRP A 454 11.32 21.49 17.27
C TRP A 454 11.97 21.35 18.64
N ARG A 455 11.51 20.38 19.44
CA ARG A 455 11.92 20.18 20.86
C ARG A 455 11.98 21.49 21.67
N ASN A 456 10.98 22.35 21.48
CA ASN A 456 10.83 23.68 22.09
C ASN A 456 11.93 24.71 21.77
N GLN A 457 12.71 24.51 20.70
CA GLN A 457 13.71 25.47 20.21
C GLN A 457 13.37 25.93 18.80
N GLU A 458 13.73 27.17 18.46
CA GLU A 458 13.52 27.76 17.13
C GLU A 458 14.78 27.66 16.27
N GLY A 459 14.60 27.22 15.03
CA GLY A 459 15.70 26.89 14.12
C GLY A 459 15.21 26.54 12.72
N ALA A 460 16.09 26.05 11.87
CA ALA A 460 15.81 25.64 10.50
C ALA A 460 16.10 24.16 10.27
N VAL A 461 15.63 23.61 9.16
CA VAL A 461 15.88 22.21 8.76
C VAL A 461 16.70 22.16 7.48
N LEU A 462 17.65 21.23 7.36
CA LEU A 462 18.46 21.02 6.16
C LEU A 462 17.59 20.69 4.95
N ASP A 463 17.90 21.30 3.81
CA ASP A 463 17.32 20.96 2.51
C ASP A 463 18.08 19.76 1.91
N VAL A 464 17.68 18.52 2.25
CA VAL A 464 18.31 17.27 1.76
C VAL A 464 18.24 17.10 0.24
N THR A 465 17.49 17.93 -0.48
CA THR A 465 17.43 17.92 -1.95
C THR A 465 18.40 18.91 -2.61
N ASN A 466 19.07 19.73 -1.81
CA ASN A 466 20.19 20.53 -2.25
C ASN A 466 21.45 19.66 -2.15
N PRO A 467 22.08 19.24 -3.26
CA PRO A 467 23.23 18.34 -3.23
C PRO A 467 24.42 18.97 -2.47
N ASP A 468 24.62 20.29 -2.61
CA ASP A 468 25.66 21.02 -1.88
C ASP A 468 25.39 21.03 -0.37
N ALA A 469 24.12 21.12 0.05
CA ALA A 469 23.73 21.07 1.46
C ALA A 469 23.87 19.67 2.05
N ALA A 470 23.49 18.64 1.28
CA ALA A 470 23.64 17.24 1.65
C ALA A 470 25.13 16.86 1.77
N GLU A 471 25.98 17.26 0.81
CA GLU A 471 27.44 17.04 0.88
C GLU A 471 28.08 17.82 2.03
N TRP A 472 27.69 19.08 2.24
CA TRP A 472 28.16 19.89 3.37
C TRP A 472 27.82 19.24 4.72
N PHE A 473 26.56 18.83 4.90
CA PHE A 473 26.10 18.14 6.11
C PHE A 473 26.83 16.81 6.31
N LEU A 474 26.89 15.97 5.28
CA LEU A 474 27.60 14.70 5.29
C LEU A 474 29.09 14.90 5.61
N GLY A 475 29.73 15.97 5.10
CA GLY A 475 31.11 16.34 5.41
C GLY A 475 31.34 16.71 6.88
N HIS A 476 30.37 17.34 7.54
CA HIS A 476 30.39 17.57 9.00
C HIS A 476 30.14 16.27 9.78
N VAL A 477 29.16 15.45 9.39
CA VAL A 477 28.88 14.14 10.01
C VAL A 477 30.08 13.19 9.91
N VAL A 478 30.72 13.10 8.73
CA VAL A 478 31.95 12.31 8.53
C VAL A 478 33.10 12.82 9.40
N ARG A 479 33.18 14.13 9.67
CA ARG A 479 34.18 14.70 10.60
C ARG A 479 33.88 14.29 12.05
N LEU A 480 32.62 14.39 12.49
CA LEU A 480 32.16 13.94 13.82
C LEU A 480 32.43 12.45 14.04
N VAL A 481 32.03 11.61 13.08
CA VAL A 481 32.23 10.15 13.12
C VAL A 481 33.71 9.81 13.27
N ARG A 482 34.59 10.47 12.51
CA ARG A 482 36.06 10.28 12.60
C ARG A 482 36.67 10.82 13.90
N GLN A 483 36.15 11.93 14.44
CA GLN A 483 36.65 12.52 15.68
C GLN A 483 36.27 11.68 16.92
N LEU A 484 35.01 11.26 17.02
CA LEU A 484 34.47 10.56 18.19
C LEU A 484 34.51 9.03 18.07
N LYS A 485 34.94 8.50 16.91
CA LYS A 485 34.93 7.06 16.59
C LYS A 485 33.56 6.44 16.82
N VAL A 486 32.53 7.16 16.36
CA VAL A 486 31.12 6.74 16.38
C VAL A 486 30.96 5.42 15.64
N HIS A 487 30.15 4.52 16.15
CA HIS A 487 29.82 3.24 15.49
C HIS A 487 28.38 3.17 14.99
N ALA A 488 27.50 4.04 15.49
CA ALA A 488 26.12 4.15 15.00
C ALA A 488 25.56 5.57 15.11
N LEU A 489 24.65 5.92 14.19
CA LEU A 489 23.91 7.18 14.20
C LEU A 489 22.43 6.93 14.46
N LYS A 490 21.80 7.69 15.37
CA LYS A 490 20.35 7.66 15.59
C LYS A 490 19.72 8.85 14.87
N LEU A 491 18.99 8.57 13.80
CA LEU A 491 18.37 9.58 12.94
C LEU A 491 17.09 10.08 13.61
N LEU A 492 17.13 11.33 14.05
CA LEU A 492 16.05 11.97 14.80
C LEU A 492 14.92 12.44 13.86
N HIS A 493 13.68 12.27 14.30
CA HIS A 493 12.48 12.53 13.49
C HIS A 493 12.08 14.02 13.57
N LEU A 494 11.81 14.59 12.40
CA LEU A 494 11.57 16.02 12.21
C LEU A 494 10.26 16.25 11.46
N ASN A 495 9.36 17.00 12.09
CA ASN A 495 8.06 17.35 11.53
C ASN A 495 8.20 18.62 10.68
N ILE A 496 8.48 18.47 9.39
CA ILE A 496 8.65 19.65 8.50
C ILE A 496 7.28 20.21 8.09
N PRO A 497 7.03 21.53 8.25
CA PRO A 497 5.76 22.13 7.86
C PRO A 497 5.43 21.92 6.36
N PRO A 498 4.16 21.70 5.99
CA PRO A 498 3.77 21.42 4.60
C PRO A 498 3.92 22.61 3.65
N ASP A 499 4.03 23.83 4.20
CA ASP A 499 4.33 25.08 3.48
C ASP A 499 5.84 25.29 3.21
N SER A 500 6.72 24.46 3.79
CA SER A 500 8.15 24.49 3.51
C SER A 500 8.48 24.19 2.05
N SER A 501 9.68 24.60 1.64
CA SER A 501 10.17 24.38 0.29
C SER A 501 11.63 23.98 0.24
N TYR A 502 11.97 23.35 -0.89
CA TYR A 502 13.17 22.57 -1.11
C TYR A 502 13.90 23.05 -2.37
N HIS A 503 15.07 22.49 -2.64
CA HIS A 503 15.89 22.80 -3.82
C HIS A 503 15.42 22.02 -5.06
N ASP A 504 15.01 20.77 -4.88
CA ASP A 504 14.10 20.12 -5.82
C ASP A 504 12.67 20.63 -5.57
N GLU A 505 12.12 21.40 -6.51
CA GLU A 505 10.75 21.93 -6.40
C GLU A 505 9.65 20.85 -6.47
N ASN A 506 9.99 19.62 -6.89
CA ASN A 506 9.08 18.47 -6.89
C ASN A 506 8.98 17.80 -5.50
N MET A 507 9.90 18.12 -4.57
CA MET A 507 10.01 17.46 -3.27
C MET A 507 8.81 17.70 -2.36
N THR A 508 8.52 16.69 -1.53
CA THR A 508 7.44 16.69 -0.54
C THR A 508 7.99 16.37 0.85
N HIS A 509 7.35 16.87 1.91
CA HIS A 509 7.82 16.61 3.27
C HIS A 509 7.63 15.14 3.69
N LEU A 510 6.75 14.39 3.02
CA LEU A 510 6.55 12.96 3.24
C LEU A 510 7.73 12.11 2.72
N ASP A 511 8.47 12.61 1.74
CA ASP A 511 9.69 11.97 1.23
C ASP A 511 10.94 12.26 2.07
N TYR A 512 10.87 13.21 3.01
CA TYR A 512 12.07 13.77 3.64
C TYR A 512 12.90 12.73 4.41
N THR A 513 12.28 11.92 5.27
CA THR A 513 13.01 10.89 6.04
C THR A 513 13.55 9.78 5.15
N ARG A 514 12.87 9.48 4.02
CA ARG A 514 13.31 8.52 3.00
C ARG A 514 14.59 8.98 2.31
N ILE A 515 14.63 10.25 1.88
CA ILE A 515 15.82 10.85 1.24
C ILE A 515 16.95 11.02 2.27
N PHE A 516 16.68 11.54 3.46
CA PHE A 516 17.68 11.69 4.52
C PHE A 516 18.38 10.37 4.87
N HIS A 517 17.63 9.25 4.93
CA HIS A 517 18.21 7.93 5.12
C HIS A 517 19.02 7.46 3.89
N ARG A 518 18.56 7.71 2.66
CA ARG A 518 19.31 7.38 1.43
C ARG A 518 20.68 8.05 1.43
N ASP A 519 20.75 9.32 1.78
CA ASP A 519 21.98 10.10 1.70
C ASP A 519 23.00 9.66 2.77
N LEU A 520 22.53 9.36 3.99
CA LEU A 520 23.35 8.79 5.05
C LEU A 520 23.68 7.31 4.88
N ALA A 521 23.00 6.58 3.99
CA ALA A 521 23.35 5.19 3.67
C ALA A 521 24.78 5.06 3.14
N SER A 522 25.34 6.13 2.54
CA SER A 522 26.76 6.21 2.16
C SER A 522 27.75 5.98 3.33
N LEU A 523 27.30 6.04 4.58
CA LEU A 523 28.11 5.79 5.77
C LEU A 523 28.21 4.31 6.17
N THR A 524 27.39 3.40 5.63
CA THR A 524 27.52 1.95 5.89
C THR A 524 28.86 1.41 5.40
N ALA A 525 29.38 1.97 4.30
CA ALA A 525 30.72 1.71 3.75
C ALA A 525 31.86 2.08 4.72
N MET A 526 31.58 2.88 5.77
CA MET A 526 32.51 3.21 6.86
C MET A 526 32.25 2.37 8.13
N ASN A 527 31.46 1.29 8.01
CA ASN A 527 30.97 0.43 9.10
C ASN A 527 30.12 1.18 10.16
N ILE A 528 29.35 2.18 9.72
CA ILE A 528 28.44 2.93 10.60
C ILE A 528 27.03 2.36 10.49
N SER A 529 26.48 1.89 11.61
CA SER A 529 25.09 1.44 11.70
C SER A 529 24.12 2.61 11.74
N LEU A 530 22.98 2.51 11.04
CA LEU A 530 21.91 3.50 11.08
C LEU A 530 20.74 3.01 11.95
N LEU A 531 20.31 3.84 12.90
CA LEU A 531 19.12 3.67 13.73
C LEU A 531 18.12 4.79 13.38
N VAL A 532 16.82 4.55 13.47
CA VAL A 532 15.79 5.60 13.33
C VAL A 532 15.04 5.83 14.65
N GLU A 533 14.77 7.10 15.01
CA GLU A 533 13.93 7.43 16.17
C GLU A 533 12.45 7.02 15.94
N ARG A 534 12.01 6.91 14.69
CA ARG A 534 10.68 6.44 14.29
C ARG A 534 10.72 5.84 12.88
N ALA A 535 10.09 4.67 12.69
CA ALA A 535 9.84 4.13 11.36
C ALA A 535 8.87 5.03 10.58
N SER A 536 9.25 5.46 9.38
CA SER A 536 8.42 6.29 8.51
C SER A 536 8.84 6.09 7.04
N GLY A 537 7.86 5.84 6.17
CA GLY A 537 8.14 5.30 4.84
C GLY A 537 8.51 3.81 4.87
N PHE A 538 8.68 3.21 3.70
CA PHE A 538 9.44 1.97 3.55
C PHE A 538 10.90 2.34 3.28
N ILE A 539 11.85 1.66 3.94
CA ILE A 539 13.29 1.87 3.77
C ILE A 539 13.90 0.53 3.33
N PRO A 540 14.38 0.39 2.08
CA PRO A 540 14.89 -0.88 1.54
C PRO A 540 16.33 -1.21 2.00
N LEU A 541 16.68 -0.87 3.24
CA LEU A 541 18.03 -0.99 3.78
C LEU A 541 18.00 -1.56 5.20
N PRO A 542 19.07 -2.24 5.66
CA PRO A 542 19.15 -2.80 7.01
C PRO A 542 19.28 -1.70 8.08
N VAL A 543 18.14 -1.13 8.49
CA VAL A 543 18.04 -0.04 9.47
C VAL A 543 17.54 -0.53 10.83
N TYR A 544 18.24 -0.16 11.89
CA TYR A 544 17.87 -0.52 13.26
C TYR A 544 16.63 0.26 13.70
N THR A 545 15.56 -0.46 14.02
CA THR A 545 14.21 0.13 14.16
C THR A 545 13.60 -0.17 15.54
N PRO A 546 13.16 0.85 16.30
CA PRO A 546 12.67 0.69 17.67
C PRO A 546 11.26 0.10 17.77
N VAL A 547 11.14 -0.96 18.57
CA VAL A 547 9.87 -1.57 18.99
C VAL A 547 9.50 -1.07 20.39
N ARG A 548 8.88 0.12 20.42
CA ARG A 548 8.47 0.80 21.67
C ARG A 548 7.50 -0.05 22.48
N THR A 549 7.90 -0.41 23.70
CA THR A 549 7.04 -1.15 24.63
C THR A 549 6.30 -0.19 25.56
N MET A 550 4.97 -0.29 25.58
CA MET A 550 4.12 0.39 26.57
C MET A 550 3.55 -0.62 27.58
N PHE A 551 3.62 -0.28 28.87
CA PHE A 551 2.89 -1.00 29.90
C PHE A 551 1.45 -0.47 30.01
N TYR A 552 0.47 -1.37 30.09
CA TYR A 552 -0.92 -1.01 30.33
C TYR A 552 -1.57 -1.91 31.40
N GLU A 553 -2.66 -1.45 32.01
CA GLU A 553 -3.39 -2.23 33.02
C GLU A 553 -4.57 -2.99 32.40
N LYS A 554 -4.66 -4.28 32.73
CA LYS A 554 -5.69 -5.21 32.25
C LYS A 554 -6.24 -6.01 33.42
N ASN A 555 -7.50 -5.76 33.79
CA ASN A 555 -8.14 -6.36 34.97
C ASN A 555 -7.37 -6.15 36.29
N GLY A 556 -6.66 -5.02 36.42
CA GLY A 556 -5.83 -4.68 37.58
C GLY A 556 -4.49 -5.43 37.66
N ASP A 557 -4.05 -6.07 36.58
CA ASP A 557 -2.70 -6.61 36.38
C ASP A 557 -1.95 -5.78 35.32
N LYS A 558 -0.62 -5.62 35.43
CA LYS A 558 0.18 -4.84 34.47
C LYS A 558 0.72 -5.72 33.35
N CYS A 559 0.56 -5.31 32.09
CA CYS A 559 0.87 -6.11 30.91
C CYS A 559 1.64 -5.33 29.83
N PHE A 560 2.37 -6.04 28.96
CA PHE A 560 3.00 -5.52 27.73
C PHE A 560 2.81 -6.49 26.54
N ASN A 561 1.67 -7.20 26.51
CA ASN A 561 1.44 -8.26 25.51
C ASN A 561 1.19 -7.75 24.08
N THR A 562 1.18 -6.44 23.84
CA THR A 562 1.14 -5.81 22.51
C THR A 562 2.53 -5.73 21.88
N SER A 563 3.61 -5.75 22.68
CA SER A 563 4.98 -5.68 22.17
C SER A 563 5.33 -6.86 21.27
N VAL A 564 4.88 -8.07 21.58
CA VAL A 564 5.21 -9.26 20.76
C VAL A 564 4.51 -9.22 19.39
N PRO A 565 3.18 -9.00 19.27
CA PRO A 565 2.54 -8.73 17.98
C PRO A 565 3.22 -7.60 17.20
N TYR A 566 3.54 -6.47 17.85
CA TYR A 566 4.20 -5.32 17.20
C TYR A 566 5.67 -5.58 16.81
N THR A 567 6.37 -6.49 17.51
CA THR A 567 7.72 -6.94 17.11
C THR A 567 7.64 -7.74 15.83
N LEU A 568 6.77 -8.75 15.81
CA LEU A 568 6.61 -9.66 14.68
C LEU A 568 6.15 -8.87 13.45
N THR A 569 5.23 -7.93 13.67
CA THR A 569 4.81 -6.84 12.76
C THR A 569 5.98 -6.17 12.06
N MET A 570 6.87 -5.51 12.82
CA MET A 570 7.96 -4.77 12.20
C MET A 570 8.91 -5.71 11.42
N GLY A 571 9.11 -6.93 11.92
CA GLY A 571 9.96 -7.95 11.30
C GLY A 571 9.62 -8.27 9.84
N LEU A 572 8.33 -8.36 9.47
CA LEU A 572 7.93 -8.71 8.10
C LEU A 572 7.47 -7.53 7.26
N SER A 573 7.21 -6.39 7.90
CA SER A 573 7.09 -5.09 7.23
C SER A 573 8.40 -4.62 6.58
N GLY A 574 9.48 -5.40 6.67
CA GLY A 574 10.79 -5.12 6.08
C GLY A 574 11.85 -4.62 7.06
N TYR A 575 11.60 -4.67 8.37
CA TYR A 575 12.55 -4.25 9.40
C TYR A 575 13.14 -5.46 10.16
N PRO A 576 14.16 -6.14 9.62
CA PRO A 576 14.74 -7.33 10.27
C PRO A 576 15.55 -7.00 11.52
N LEU A 577 16.06 -5.77 11.63
CA LEU A 577 16.95 -5.29 12.69
C LEU A 577 16.18 -4.51 13.77
N LEU A 578 15.46 -5.24 14.62
CA LEU A 578 14.61 -4.65 15.65
C LEU A 578 15.39 -4.34 16.95
N ILE A 579 15.15 -3.14 17.50
CA ILE A 579 15.60 -2.74 18.83
C ILE A 579 14.44 -2.97 19.82
N ALA A 580 14.70 -3.67 20.92
CA ALA A 580 13.83 -3.59 22.10
C ALA A 580 14.03 -2.23 22.78
N ASP A 581 13.23 -1.25 22.37
CA ASP A 581 13.20 0.13 22.85
C ASP A 581 12.56 0.20 24.25
N ALA A 582 13.18 1.00 25.12
CA ALA A 582 12.81 1.15 26.52
C ALA A 582 12.42 2.58 26.94
N ASP A 583 12.35 3.54 26.00
CA ASP A 583 12.08 4.97 26.28
C ASP A 583 10.75 5.17 27.03
N LEU A 584 9.72 4.40 26.67
CA LEU A 584 8.38 4.53 27.23
C LEU A 584 8.17 3.78 28.56
N LEU A 585 9.21 3.13 29.12
CA LEU A 585 9.11 2.35 30.37
C LEU A 585 9.15 3.25 31.61
N THR A 586 8.10 4.05 31.79
CA THR A 586 7.95 4.94 32.95
C THR A 586 7.66 4.18 34.25
N ASN A 587 8.55 4.31 35.23
CA ASN A 587 8.44 3.75 36.59
C ASN A 587 7.89 2.30 36.69
N PRO A 588 8.47 1.31 35.98
CA PRO A 588 8.04 -0.07 36.08
C PRO A 588 8.33 -0.67 37.46
N THR A 589 7.50 -1.64 37.86
CA THR A 589 7.81 -2.48 39.01
C THR A 589 9.00 -3.38 38.70
N THR A 590 9.75 -3.79 39.72
CA THR A 590 10.88 -4.72 39.58
C THR A 590 10.50 -5.99 38.82
N ALA A 591 9.31 -6.53 39.08
CA ALA A 591 8.80 -7.73 38.43
C ALA A 591 8.53 -7.50 36.93
N MET A 592 7.93 -6.36 36.55
CA MET A 592 7.67 -6.03 35.15
C MET A 592 8.95 -5.72 34.37
N PHE A 593 9.91 -5.01 34.98
CA PHE A 593 11.18 -4.75 34.31
C PHE A 593 12.01 -6.03 34.10
N MET A 594 12.03 -6.96 35.07
CA MET A 594 12.64 -8.29 34.87
C MET A 594 12.02 -9.04 33.69
N ARG A 595 10.69 -8.99 33.56
CA ARG A 595 9.95 -9.67 32.47
C ARG A 595 10.18 -9.02 31.11
N TRP A 596 10.33 -7.70 31.09
CA TRP A 596 10.70 -6.97 29.89
C TRP A 596 12.12 -7.33 29.44
N LEU A 597 13.11 -7.38 30.35
CA LEU A 597 14.46 -7.86 30.05
C LEU A 597 14.47 -9.29 29.48
N GLN A 598 13.62 -10.18 30.01
CA GLN A 598 13.45 -11.55 29.50
C GLN A 598 12.84 -11.63 28.08
N LEU A 599 12.20 -10.57 27.60
CA LEU A 599 11.79 -10.43 26.20
C LEU A 599 12.92 -9.80 25.37
N ALA A 600 13.42 -8.65 25.82
CA ALA A 600 14.40 -7.82 25.11
C ALA A 600 15.70 -8.57 24.78
N VAL A 601 16.14 -9.49 25.65
CA VAL A 601 17.38 -10.26 25.49
C VAL A 601 17.50 -11.01 24.15
N PHE A 602 16.37 -11.34 23.51
CA PHE A 602 16.32 -12.08 22.24
C PHE A 602 16.33 -11.19 20.99
N PHE A 603 16.16 -9.87 21.12
CA PHE A 603 16.07 -8.98 19.97
C PHE A 603 17.44 -8.83 19.28
N PRO A 604 17.48 -8.50 17.98
CA PRO A 604 18.71 -8.09 17.30
C PRO A 604 19.50 -7.07 18.14
N VAL A 605 18.84 -6.06 18.69
CA VAL A 605 19.41 -5.12 19.68
C VAL A 605 18.46 -4.94 20.86
N MET A 606 19.01 -4.66 22.04
CA MET A 606 18.24 -4.22 23.20
C MET A 606 18.84 -2.95 23.80
N GLU A 607 17.98 -2.07 24.30
CA GLU A 607 18.35 -0.82 24.93
C GLU A 607 18.14 -0.90 26.45
N ILE A 608 19.11 -0.44 27.24
CA ILE A 608 19.03 -0.42 28.71
C ILE A 608 18.82 1.03 29.15
N PRO A 609 17.63 1.38 29.67
CA PRO A 609 17.32 2.74 30.10
C PRO A 609 17.93 3.03 31.48
N ASN A 610 18.29 4.29 31.75
CA ASN A 610 18.80 4.68 33.06
C ASN A 610 17.70 4.81 34.15
N LEU A 611 17.19 3.66 34.62
CA LEU A 611 16.15 3.62 35.65
C LEU A 611 16.74 3.45 37.06
N PRO A 612 16.24 4.18 38.10
CA PRO A 612 16.72 4.06 39.48
C PRO A 612 16.69 2.64 40.05
N LEU A 613 15.77 1.79 39.57
CA LEU A 613 15.66 0.38 39.95
C LEU A 613 16.90 -0.45 39.59
N LEU A 614 17.70 -0.03 38.59
CA LEU A 614 18.98 -0.67 38.23
C LEU A 614 20.05 -0.51 39.32
N LYS A 615 19.87 0.40 40.28
CA LYS A 615 20.79 0.58 41.42
C LYS A 615 20.50 -0.40 42.56
N ASN A 616 19.45 -1.22 42.45
CA ASN A 616 19.18 -2.31 43.38
C ASN A 616 20.08 -3.52 43.05
N ARG A 617 20.85 -4.01 44.03
CA ARG A 617 21.76 -5.17 43.88
C ARG A 617 21.09 -6.42 43.30
N THR A 618 19.81 -6.66 43.60
CA THR A 618 19.03 -7.76 43.03
C THR A 618 18.84 -7.60 41.51
N MET A 619 18.63 -6.36 41.04
CA MET A 619 18.54 -6.06 39.62
C MET A 619 19.90 -6.09 38.93
N GLN A 620 20.96 -5.59 39.58
CA GLN A 620 22.33 -5.63 39.02
C GLN A 620 22.80 -7.06 38.76
N ASN A 621 22.52 -7.98 39.70
CA ASN A 621 22.81 -9.40 39.51
C ASN A 621 21.97 -9.99 38.37
N PHE A 622 20.65 -9.75 38.36
CA PHE A 622 19.75 -10.24 37.30
C PHE A 622 20.17 -9.74 35.91
N LEU A 623 20.48 -8.44 35.77
CA LEU A 623 20.94 -7.86 34.51
C LEU A 623 22.27 -8.47 34.06
N ARG A 624 23.21 -8.70 34.99
CA ARG A 624 24.48 -9.39 34.68
C ARG A 624 24.23 -10.80 34.12
N GLU A 625 23.40 -11.60 34.80
CA GLU A 625 23.07 -12.97 34.35
C GLU A 625 22.37 -12.99 32.97
N ILE A 626 21.48 -12.03 32.70
CA ILE A 626 20.79 -11.87 31.41
C ILE A 626 21.79 -11.46 30.30
N LEU A 627 22.75 -10.58 30.58
CA LEU A 627 23.76 -10.16 29.61
C LEU A 627 24.82 -11.24 29.36
N GLU A 628 25.26 -11.96 30.40
CA GLU A 628 26.15 -13.13 30.25
C GLU A 628 25.51 -14.19 29.34
N LEU A 629 24.23 -14.49 29.54
CA LEU A 629 23.44 -15.38 28.66
C LEU A 629 23.38 -14.84 27.22
N ARG A 630 23.05 -13.56 27.04
CA ARG A 630 22.96 -12.94 25.70
C ARG A 630 24.26 -13.12 24.93
N LEU A 631 25.38 -12.80 25.55
CA LEU A 631 26.68 -12.74 24.89
C LEU A 631 27.29 -14.11 24.64
N SER A 632 27.15 -15.05 25.58
CA SER A 632 27.75 -16.38 25.45
C SER A 632 26.90 -17.36 24.63
N GLU A 633 25.57 -17.21 24.62
CA GLU A 633 24.67 -18.23 24.03
C GLU A 633 23.74 -17.70 22.94
N LEU A 634 23.26 -16.45 23.01
CA LEU A 634 22.30 -15.91 22.04
C LEU A 634 22.95 -15.17 20.86
N MET A 635 23.96 -14.33 21.10
CA MET A 635 24.59 -13.55 20.02
C MET A 635 25.25 -14.39 18.92
N PRO A 636 26.02 -15.46 19.22
CA PRO A 636 26.57 -16.32 18.18
C PRO A 636 25.50 -17.00 17.31
N TYR A 637 24.27 -17.13 17.83
CA TYR A 637 23.13 -17.66 17.08
C TYR A 637 22.39 -16.56 16.29
N LEU A 638 22.15 -15.39 16.88
CA LEU A 638 21.59 -14.22 16.18
C LEU A 638 22.45 -13.82 14.96
N GLU A 639 23.77 -13.76 15.14
CA GLU A 639 24.73 -13.51 14.06
C GLU A 639 24.66 -14.59 12.98
N LYS A 640 24.60 -15.88 13.35
CA LYS A 640 24.44 -16.97 12.38
C LYS A 640 23.15 -16.84 11.56
N VAL A 641 22.03 -16.45 12.19
CA VAL A 641 20.75 -16.23 11.49
C VAL A 641 20.90 -15.09 10.48
N TRP A 642 21.45 -13.96 10.91
CA TRP A 642 21.65 -12.78 10.06
C TRP A 642 22.64 -13.02 8.91
N THR A 643 23.77 -13.68 9.15
CA THR A 643 24.76 -14.00 8.10
C THR A 643 24.24 -15.02 7.08
N LYS A 644 23.32 -15.91 7.48
CA LYS A 644 22.71 -16.92 6.61
C LYS A 644 21.64 -16.31 5.70
N GLU A 645 20.81 -15.42 6.25
CA GLU A 645 19.60 -14.87 5.63
C GLU A 645 19.50 -13.35 5.90
N PRO A 646 20.43 -12.52 5.39
CA PRO A 646 20.36 -11.08 5.55
C PRO A 646 19.10 -10.52 4.89
N GLY A 647 18.53 -9.46 5.46
CA GLY A 647 17.23 -8.90 5.04
C GLY A 647 16.01 -9.66 5.56
N LEU A 648 16.11 -10.96 5.90
CA LEU A 648 14.99 -11.69 6.49
C LEU A 648 14.80 -11.37 7.98
N PRO A 649 13.56 -11.45 8.50
CA PRO A 649 13.28 -11.30 9.93
C PRO A 649 14.14 -12.23 10.79
N ILE A 650 14.84 -11.65 11.77
CA ILE A 650 15.50 -12.42 12.82
C ILE A 650 14.48 -12.94 13.83
N LEU A 651 13.42 -12.15 14.10
CA LEU A 651 12.30 -12.50 14.97
C LEU A 651 11.08 -12.88 14.12
N ARG A 652 10.66 -14.14 14.19
CA ARG A 652 9.65 -14.76 13.33
C ARG A 652 8.52 -15.32 14.20
N PRO A 653 7.22 -15.18 13.89
CA PRO A 653 6.21 -15.93 14.63
C PRO A 653 6.36 -17.44 14.35
N LEU A 654 5.90 -18.28 15.27
CA LEU A 654 6.04 -19.76 15.19
C LEU A 654 5.59 -20.31 13.83
N LEU A 655 4.59 -19.67 13.24
CA LEU A 655 4.02 -20.08 11.98
C LEU A 655 4.94 -19.76 10.78
N TRP A 656 6.19 -19.29 10.94
CA TRP A 656 7.17 -19.15 9.84
C TRP A 656 7.81 -20.49 9.49
N ASP A 657 8.18 -21.27 10.51
CA ASP A 657 8.85 -22.56 10.36
C ASP A 657 7.87 -23.74 10.57
N TRP A 658 6.74 -23.51 11.26
CA TRP A 658 5.56 -24.38 11.22
C TRP A 658 4.30 -23.61 10.85
N PRO A 659 4.19 -23.09 9.62
CA PRO A 659 2.91 -22.54 9.21
C PRO A 659 1.81 -23.63 9.25
N ASN A 660 2.17 -24.93 9.16
CA ASN A 660 1.26 -26.10 9.03
C ASN A 660 0.65 -26.56 10.36
N ASP A 661 0.52 -25.65 11.31
CA ASP A 661 0.21 -25.94 12.69
C ASP A 661 -0.76 -24.87 13.21
N LEU A 662 -2.00 -25.27 13.51
CA LEU A 662 -3.09 -24.34 13.85
C LEU A 662 -2.79 -23.47 15.05
N GLU A 663 -2.15 -24.08 16.02
CA GLU A 663 -1.83 -23.44 17.28
C GLU A 663 -0.58 -22.56 17.11
N ALA A 664 0.30 -22.86 16.15
CA ALA A 664 1.36 -21.94 15.74
C ALA A 664 0.79 -20.69 15.02
N GLN A 665 -0.20 -20.88 14.13
CA GLN A 665 -0.77 -19.78 13.33
C GLN A 665 -1.43 -18.67 14.13
N ILE A 666 -2.04 -19.02 15.26
CA ILE A 666 -2.86 -18.12 16.07
C ILE A 666 -2.11 -17.58 17.30
N VAL A 667 -0.87 -18.03 17.50
CA VAL A 667 -0.02 -17.63 18.62
C VAL A 667 0.73 -16.34 18.27
N SER A 668 0.18 -15.22 18.74
CA SER A 668 0.80 -13.90 18.69
C SER A 668 1.62 -13.57 19.94
N ASP A 669 1.69 -14.50 20.91
CA ASP A 669 2.29 -14.28 22.24
C ASP A 669 3.61 -15.06 22.48
N GLN A 670 4.11 -15.75 21.46
CA GLN A 670 5.39 -16.48 21.42
C GLN A 670 6.03 -16.26 20.03
N PHE A 671 7.35 -16.42 19.91
CA PHE A 671 8.06 -16.25 18.65
C PHE A 671 9.29 -17.16 18.53
N MET A 672 9.74 -17.38 17.31
CA MET A 672 11.02 -17.96 16.95
C MET A 672 12.07 -16.86 16.79
N VAL A 673 13.30 -17.17 17.20
CA VAL A 673 14.50 -16.47 16.74
C VAL A 673 15.15 -17.40 15.70
N GLY A 674 15.26 -16.95 14.45
CA GLY A 674 15.70 -17.80 13.34
C GLY A 674 14.92 -19.12 13.22
N ASP A 675 15.61 -20.21 12.88
CA ASP A 675 15.04 -21.53 12.58
C ASP A 675 14.96 -22.52 13.77
N SER A 676 15.66 -22.23 14.88
CA SER A 676 15.98 -23.24 15.91
C SER A 676 15.56 -22.92 17.34
N LEU A 677 15.09 -21.71 17.66
CA LEU A 677 14.95 -21.22 19.04
C LEU A 677 13.57 -20.59 19.31
N LEU A 678 12.71 -21.29 20.07
CA LEU A 678 11.38 -20.81 20.45
C LEU A 678 11.41 -20.05 21.78
N VAL A 679 10.77 -18.89 21.81
CA VAL A 679 10.74 -17.92 22.91
C VAL A 679 9.30 -17.67 23.37
N ALA A 680 9.07 -17.76 24.68
CA ALA A 680 7.73 -17.70 25.27
C ALA A 680 7.65 -16.75 26.50
N PRO A 681 7.72 -15.41 26.31
CA PRO A 681 7.85 -14.42 27.39
C PRO A 681 6.66 -14.37 28.38
N VAL A 682 6.88 -13.90 29.62
CA VAL A 682 5.82 -13.84 30.66
C VAL A 682 5.26 -12.40 30.79
N LEU A 683 4.26 -12.10 29.96
CA LEU A 683 3.85 -10.73 29.58
C LEU A 683 3.00 -9.92 30.59
N CYS A 684 2.53 -10.49 31.70
CA CYS A 684 1.63 -9.82 32.68
C CYS A 684 1.98 -10.13 34.15
N GLU A 685 2.13 -9.10 35.00
CA GLU A 685 2.83 -9.11 36.30
C GLU A 685 2.47 -10.28 37.24
N ARG A 686 1.17 -10.54 37.47
CA ARG A 686 0.71 -11.55 38.43
C ARG A 686 0.60 -12.96 37.84
N THR A 687 0.99 -13.15 36.58
CA THR A 687 1.10 -14.49 35.97
C THR A 687 2.12 -15.32 36.75
N THR A 688 1.72 -16.53 37.17
CA THR A 688 2.55 -17.53 37.86
C THR A 688 2.72 -18.83 37.08
N ARG A 689 1.90 -19.09 36.05
CA ARG A 689 2.00 -20.24 35.13
C ARG A 689 1.58 -19.83 33.72
N ARG A 690 2.29 -20.30 32.69
CA ARG A 690 1.97 -20.06 31.28
C ARG A 690 1.60 -21.35 30.54
N LYS A 691 0.68 -21.24 29.57
CA LYS A 691 0.41 -22.26 28.55
C LYS A 691 1.25 -21.90 27.33
N VAL A 692 2.18 -22.75 26.92
CA VAL A 692 3.12 -22.51 25.80
C VAL A 692 2.85 -23.56 24.73
N TYR A 693 2.85 -23.17 23.45
CA TYR A 693 2.67 -24.07 22.33
C TYR A 693 4.03 -24.52 21.78
N LEU A 694 4.21 -25.83 21.58
CA LEU A 694 5.41 -26.37 20.93
C LEU A 694 5.02 -26.98 19.59
N PRO A 695 5.38 -26.36 18.46
CA PRO A 695 5.12 -26.88 17.11
C PRO A 695 5.80 -28.21 16.81
N ALA A 696 5.48 -28.84 15.68
CA ALA A 696 5.91 -30.19 15.33
C ALA A 696 7.45 -30.40 15.30
N GLY A 697 8.00 -31.02 16.35
CA GLY A 697 9.44 -31.29 16.45
C GLY A 697 9.84 -31.97 17.77
N LYS A 698 11.17 -32.12 17.98
CA LYS A 698 11.76 -32.47 19.27
C LYS A 698 12.38 -31.22 19.90
N TRP A 699 11.85 -30.78 21.03
CA TRP A 699 12.30 -29.58 21.74
C TRP A 699 13.00 -29.95 23.06
N VAL A 700 14.04 -29.22 23.45
CA VAL A 700 14.61 -29.28 24.80
C VAL A 700 14.57 -27.91 25.45
N GLY A 701 14.22 -27.87 26.74
CA GLY A 701 14.31 -26.64 27.51
C GLY A 701 15.77 -26.30 27.72
N HIS A 702 16.18 -25.06 27.40
CA HIS A 702 17.56 -24.58 27.47
C HIS A 702 18.27 -24.91 28.81
N ARG A 703 17.53 -24.82 29.93
CA ARG A 703 18.02 -25.16 31.29
C ARG A 703 18.09 -26.66 31.61
N ASN A 704 17.41 -27.53 30.84
CA ASN A 704 17.30 -28.95 31.14
C ASN A 704 17.29 -29.84 29.88
N ASN A 705 18.47 -30.04 29.29
CA ASN A 705 18.71 -30.93 28.15
C ASN A 705 18.33 -32.40 28.38
N GLN A 706 18.00 -32.82 29.62
CA GLN A 706 17.50 -34.17 29.90
C GLN A 706 16.02 -34.36 29.52
N THR A 707 15.24 -33.27 29.43
CA THR A 707 13.80 -33.33 29.15
C THR A 707 13.51 -32.98 27.69
N VAL A 708 13.30 -34.01 26.87
CA VAL A 708 12.85 -33.84 25.48
C VAL A 708 11.33 -33.74 25.42
N TYR A 709 10.82 -32.57 25.06
CA TYR A 709 9.42 -32.32 24.81
C TYR A 709 9.07 -32.72 23.36
N LYS A 710 7.97 -33.46 23.18
CA LYS A 710 7.42 -33.76 21.85
C LYS A 710 6.45 -32.66 21.46
N GLY A 711 6.72 -32.01 20.33
CA GLY A 711 5.87 -30.98 19.75
C GLY A 711 4.53 -31.47 19.18
N GLY A 712 3.79 -30.56 18.57
CA GLY A 712 2.40 -30.75 18.13
C GLY A 712 1.38 -30.58 19.26
N LYS A 713 1.72 -29.86 20.35
CA LYS A 713 0.84 -29.67 21.53
C LYS A 713 1.30 -28.57 22.48
N PHE A 714 0.38 -28.13 23.34
CA PHE A 714 0.69 -27.25 24.47
C PHE A 714 1.30 -27.98 25.66
N TYR A 715 2.16 -27.25 26.37
CA TYR A 715 2.64 -27.57 27.71
C TYR A 715 2.25 -26.44 28.69
N LYS A 716 2.28 -26.75 29.99
CA LYS A 716 2.12 -25.77 31.07
C LYS A 716 3.43 -25.68 31.84
N PHE A 717 3.96 -24.46 31.95
CA PHE A 717 5.21 -24.16 32.66
C PHE A 717 4.91 -23.24 33.85
N SER A 718 5.58 -23.45 34.98
CA SER A 718 5.62 -22.52 36.11
C SER A 718 6.49 -21.33 35.75
N VAL A 719 6.25 -20.14 36.33
CA VAL A 719 7.17 -18.99 36.17
C VAL A 719 8.57 -19.31 36.71
N GLU A 720 8.68 -20.25 37.65
CA GLU A 720 9.95 -20.82 38.14
C GLU A 720 10.74 -21.58 37.06
N ASP A 721 10.07 -22.07 36.01
CA ASP A 721 10.74 -22.66 34.83
C ASP A 721 11.36 -21.57 33.92
N PHE A 722 10.96 -20.30 34.08
CA PHE A 722 11.45 -19.14 33.33
C PHE A 722 12.44 -18.24 34.11
N THR A 723 12.74 -18.52 35.39
CA THR A 723 13.59 -17.62 36.20
C THR A 723 15.07 -17.67 35.83
N LEU A 724 15.70 -16.48 35.93
CA LEU A 724 17.14 -16.17 35.85
C LEU A 724 17.88 -16.50 34.54
N LYS A 725 17.65 -17.66 33.91
CA LYS A 725 18.32 -18.04 32.64
C LYS A 725 17.41 -18.18 31.41
N VAL A 726 16.19 -17.60 31.48
CA VAL A 726 15.26 -17.39 30.36
C VAL A 726 14.83 -18.65 29.60
N HIS A 727 13.54 -19.01 29.66
CA HIS A 727 13.07 -20.25 29.02
C HIS A 727 12.92 -20.09 27.50
N ALA A 728 14.02 -20.30 26.78
CA ALA A 728 13.99 -20.68 25.38
C ALA A 728 13.94 -22.21 25.24
N LEU A 729 13.29 -22.68 24.18
CA LEU A 729 13.24 -24.09 23.81
C LEU A 729 13.98 -24.28 22.48
N LYS A 730 15.01 -25.14 22.50
CA LYS A 730 15.84 -25.42 21.33
C LYS A 730 15.32 -26.65 20.59
N LEU A 731 15.22 -26.53 19.28
CA LEU A 731 14.87 -27.61 18.37
C LEU A 731 16.08 -28.55 18.18
N LEU A 732 15.95 -29.82 18.58
CA LEU A 732 17.02 -30.83 18.43
C LEU A 732 17.00 -31.52 17.07
N HIS A 733 15.81 -31.80 16.55
CA HIS A 733 15.61 -32.42 15.25
C HIS A 733 14.28 -32.00 14.66
N LEU A 734 14.37 -31.47 13.45
CA LEU A 734 13.30 -31.52 12.47
C LEU A 734 13.33 -32.88 11.77
N ASN A 735 12.24 -33.62 11.85
CA ASN A 735 12.00 -34.78 10.98
C ASN A 735 11.30 -34.29 9.70
N ILE A 736 11.98 -33.42 8.93
CA ILE A 736 11.59 -33.10 7.55
C ILE A 736 12.05 -34.26 6.64
N PRO A 737 11.27 -34.69 5.62
CA PRO A 737 11.73 -35.66 4.64
C PRO A 737 13.00 -35.17 3.90
N PRO A 738 14.01 -36.04 3.65
CA PRO A 738 15.30 -35.59 3.13
C PRO A 738 15.25 -35.35 1.62
N ASP A 739 15.02 -34.12 1.17
CA ASP A 739 15.09 -33.76 -0.26
C ASP A 739 15.45 -32.27 -0.56
N SER A 740 16.00 -31.52 0.41
CA SER A 740 16.32 -30.09 0.23
C SER A 740 17.70 -29.70 0.77
N SER A 741 18.74 -29.85 -0.05
CA SER A 741 20.07 -29.26 0.19
C SER A 741 20.74 -28.83 -1.12
N TYR A 742 20.63 -27.55 -1.45
CA TYR A 742 21.37 -26.91 -2.53
C TYR A 742 22.18 -25.74 -1.98
N HIS A 743 23.51 -25.88 -2.04
CA HIS A 743 24.46 -24.77 -1.94
C HIS A 743 25.22 -24.69 -3.26
N ASP A 744 25.16 -23.53 -3.91
CA ASP A 744 26.01 -23.16 -5.04
C ASP A 744 26.46 -21.71 -4.79
N GLU A 745 27.74 -21.43 -5.01
CA GLU A 745 28.44 -20.26 -4.45
C GLU A 745 28.34 -19.01 -5.35
N ASN A 746 27.68 -19.11 -6.51
CA ASN A 746 27.61 -18.05 -7.53
C ASN A 746 26.21 -17.42 -7.75
N MET A 747 25.27 -17.58 -6.80
CA MET A 747 23.87 -17.13 -6.98
C MET A 747 23.58 -15.80 -6.29
N THR A 748 22.85 -14.90 -6.97
CA THR A 748 22.51 -13.56 -6.42
C THR A 748 21.34 -13.62 -5.43
N HIS A 749 21.09 -12.54 -4.68
CA HIS A 749 19.93 -12.43 -3.78
C HIS A 749 18.62 -12.76 -4.51
N LEU A 750 18.43 -12.23 -5.72
CA LEU A 750 17.24 -12.44 -6.55
C LEU A 750 17.12 -13.88 -7.07
N ASP A 751 18.25 -14.58 -7.24
CA ASP A 751 18.26 -16.00 -7.59
C ASP A 751 18.01 -16.89 -6.36
N TYR A 752 18.46 -16.49 -5.17
CA TYR A 752 18.01 -17.09 -3.90
C TYR A 752 16.52 -16.84 -3.66
N THR A 753 15.95 -15.67 -3.96
CA THR A 753 14.49 -15.46 -3.89
C THR A 753 13.75 -16.31 -4.92
N ARG A 754 14.28 -16.47 -6.13
CA ARG A 754 13.71 -17.34 -7.17
C ARG A 754 13.84 -18.82 -6.86
N ILE A 755 14.92 -19.26 -6.23
CA ILE A 755 15.12 -20.64 -5.80
C ILE A 755 14.31 -20.93 -4.54
N PHE A 756 14.20 -19.97 -3.61
CA PHE A 756 13.21 -20.03 -2.54
C PHE A 756 11.78 -20.13 -3.10
N HIS A 757 11.42 -19.37 -4.14
CA HIS A 757 10.12 -19.53 -4.82
C HIS A 757 9.97 -20.82 -5.65
N ARG A 758 11.03 -21.31 -6.32
CA ARG A 758 11.03 -22.53 -7.13
C ARG A 758 11.01 -23.79 -6.25
N ASP A 759 11.67 -23.72 -5.11
CA ASP A 759 11.77 -24.82 -4.16
C ASP A 759 10.66 -24.73 -3.11
N LEU A 760 10.04 -23.56 -2.87
CA LEU A 760 8.63 -23.53 -2.45
C LEU A 760 7.75 -24.17 -3.53
N ALA A 761 7.92 -23.87 -4.82
CA ALA A 761 7.09 -24.49 -5.86
C ALA A 761 7.27 -26.03 -5.99
N SER A 762 8.40 -26.61 -5.55
CA SER A 762 8.56 -28.06 -5.39
C SER A 762 8.07 -28.56 -4.02
N LEU A 763 8.26 -27.77 -2.95
CA LEU A 763 7.74 -28.05 -1.61
C LEU A 763 6.22 -27.79 -1.47
N THR A 764 5.51 -27.13 -2.39
CA THR A 764 4.05 -26.84 -2.34
C THR A 764 3.15 -28.08 -2.54
N ALA A 765 3.72 -29.29 -2.43
CA ALA A 765 2.98 -30.44 -1.91
C ALA A 765 2.59 -30.25 -0.41
N MET A 766 3.35 -29.40 0.30
CA MET A 766 3.17 -28.92 1.66
C MET A 766 3.76 -27.49 1.84
N ASN A 767 3.01 -26.46 1.43
CA ASN A 767 2.60 -25.38 2.36
C ASN A 767 3.70 -24.34 2.85
N ILE A 768 3.53 -23.21 3.61
CA ILE A 768 2.39 -22.34 4.01
C ILE A 768 2.76 -20.85 4.40
N SER A 769 1.79 -19.89 4.51
CA SER A 769 1.91 -18.39 4.66
C SER A 769 1.57 -17.76 6.05
N LEU A 770 1.81 -16.43 6.24
CA LEU A 770 2.07 -15.79 7.56
C LEU A 770 1.33 -14.46 7.96
N LEU A 771 1.71 -13.73 9.04
CA LEU A 771 1.01 -12.61 9.79
C LEU A 771 1.88 -11.38 10.20
N VAL A 772 1.44 -10.12 9.94
CA VAL A 772 1.98 -8.81 10.47
C VAL A 772 1.02 -7.58 10.42
N GLU A 773 0.99 -6.70 11.44
CA GLU A 773 0.05 -5.54 11.49
C GLU A 773 0.65 -4.13 11.24
N ARG A 774 0.49 -3.60 10.00
CA ARG A 774 0.73 -2.19 9.58
C ARG A 774 2.19 -1.82 9.29
N ALA A 775 2.42 -1.30 8.08
CA ALA A 775 3.54 -0.42 7.72
C ALA A 775 3.16 0.43 6.50
N SER A 776 3.94 1.50 6.25
CA SER A 776 3.49 2.67 5.50
C SER A 776 4.48 3.11 4.40
N GLY A 777 4.47 2.45 3.24
CA GLY A 777 5.27 2.83 2.07
C GLY A 777 5.12 1.86 0.89
N PHE A 778 5.54 2.27 -0.31
CA PHE A 778 5.42 1.49 -1.55
C PHE A 778 6.73 0.85 -1.99
N ILE A 779 6.77 -0.48 -2.01
CA ILE A 779 7.34 -1.39 -3.04
C ILE A 779 6.63 -2.75 -2.79
N PRO A 780 6.32 -3.58 -3.81
CA PRO A 780 5.65 -4.88 -3.61
C PRO A 780 6.56 -5.93 -2.94
N LEU A 781 6.74 -5.79 -1.63
CA LEU A 781 7.18 -6.81 -0.67
C LEU A 781 5.98 -7.22 0.22
N PRO A 782 6.04 -8.34 0.97
CA PRO A 782 4.91 -8.85 1.75
C PRO A 782 4.62 -8.02 3.02
N VAL A 783 4.25 -6.75 2.86
CA VAL A 783 3.66 -5.95 3.94
C VAL A 783 2.25 -6.48 4.22
N TYR A 784 2.07 -7.03 5.41
CA TYR A 784 0.78 -7.49 5.89
C TYR A 784 0.00 -6.30 6.49
N THR A 785 -1.34 -6.37 6.50
CA THR A 785 -2.18 -5.23 6.93
C THR A 785 -3.44 -5.66 7.66
N PRO A 786 -3.77 -5.02 8.80
CA PRO A 786 -4.91 -5.40 9.63
C PRO A 786 -6.22 -4.79 9.16
N VAL A 787 -7.23 -5.65 9.06
CA VAL A 787 -8.62 -5.29 8.82
C VAL A 787 -9.28 -5.04 10.17
N ARG A 788 -9.12 -3.81 10.70
CA ARG A 788 -9.72 -3.33 11.97
C ARG A 788 -11.21 -3.71 12.03
N THR A 789 -11.54 -4.78 12.76
CA THR A 789 -12.90 -5.29 12.81
C THR A 789 -13.72 -4.56 13.88
N MET A 790 -14.24 -3.40 13.50
CA MET A 790 -15.17 -2.62 14.32
C MET A 790 -16.55 -3.27 14.37
N PHE A 791 -17.09 -3.40 15.58
CA PHE A 791 -18.47 -3.82 15.82
C PHE A 791 -19.42 -2.63 15.81
N TYR A 792 -20.56 -2.79 15.14
CA TYR A 792 -21.67 -1.83 15.16
C TYR A 792 -22.95 -2.53 15.59
N GLU A 793 -23.77 -1.87 16.41
CA GLU A 793 -25.08 -2.36 16.80
C GLU A 793 -26.14 -1.76 15.88
N LYS A 794 -26.94 -2.62 15.24
CA LYS A 794 -27.96 -2.24 14.26
C LYS A 794 -29.27 -2.94 14.59
N ASN A 795 -30.30 -2.17 14.89
CA ASN A 795 -31.62 -2.68 15.32
C ASN A 795 -31.54 -3.63 16.54
N GLY A 796 -30.54 -3.43 17.42
CA GLY A 796 -30.29 -4.29 18.58
C GLY A 796 -29.61 -5.63 18.27
N ASP A 797 -29.14 -5.86 17.04
CA ASP A 797 -28.29 -6.98 16.61
C ASP A 797 -26.85 -6.46 16.42
N LYS A 798 -25.83 -7.25 16.78
CA LYS A 798 -24.42 -6.85 16.64
C LYS A 798 -23.89 -7.36 15.29
N CYS A 799 -23.24 -6.47 14.52
CA CYS A 799 -22.70 -6.74 13.18
C CYS A 799 -21.25 -6.24 12.99
N PHE A 800 -20.50 -6.89 12.08
CA PHE A 800 -19.20 -6.42 11.54
C PHE A 800 -19.26 -6.29 10.00
N ASN A 801 -20.35 -5.69 9.48
CA ASN A 801 -20.61 -5.62 8.04
C ASN A 801 -19.68 -4.69 7.25
N THR A 802 -18.74 -4.01 7.91
CA THR A 802 -17.69 -3.16 7.30
C THR A 802 -16.36 -3.90 7.09
N SER A 803 -16.12 -5.02 7.78
CA SER A 803 -14.84 -5.74 7.67
C SER A 803 -14.58 -6.22 6.24
N VAL A 804 -15.53 -6.89 5.59
CA VAL A 804 -15.34 -7.39 4.20
C VAL A 804 -15.13 -6.24 3.20
N PRO A 805 -15.90 -5.13 3.21
CA PRO A 805 -15.57 -3.93 2.43
C PRO A 805 -14.15 -3.41 2.66
N TYR A 806 -13.67 -3.33 3.91
CA TYR A 806 -12.29 -2.90 4.22
C TYR A 806 -11.25 -3.86 3.65
N THR A 807 -11.48 -5.18 3.82
CA THR A 807 -10.64 -6.24 3.26
C THR A 807 -10.49 -6.10 1.74
N LEU A 808 -11.61 -5.98 1.03
CA LEU A 808 -11.63 -5.89 -0.43
C LEU A 808 -10.93 -4.61 -0.92
N THR A 809 -11.15 -3.49 -0.23
CA THR A 809 -10.48 -2.21 -0.54
C THR A 809 -8.97 -2.28 -0.30
N MET A 810 -8.50 -2.76 0.85
CA MET A 810 -7.05 -2.84 1.14
C MET A 810 -6.33 -3.83 0.22
N GLY A 811 -6.99 -4.92 -0.17
CA GLY A 811 -6.47 -5.84 -1.18
C GLY A 811 -6.27 -5.17 -2.55
N LEU A 812 -7.19 -4.30 -2.98
CA LEU A 812 -7.01 -3.50 -4.20
C LEU A 812 -5.96 -2.40 -4.04
N SER A 813 -5.79 -1.82 -2.85
CA SER A 813 -4.77 -0.79 -2.61
C SER A 813 -3.32 -1.28 -2.68
N GLY A 814 -3.09 -2.60 -2.71
CA GLY A 814 -1.76 -3.19 -2.80
C GLY A 814 -1.27 -3.89 -1.53
N TYR A 815 -2.16 -4.16 -0.57
CA TYR A 815 -1.83 -4.93 0.64
C TYR A 815 -2.33 -6.38 0.49
N PRO A 816 -1.50 -7.32 0.01
CA PRO A 816 -2.01 -8.62 -0.44
C PRO A 816 -2.34 -9.58 0.70
N LEU A 817 -1.75 -9.37 1.87
CA LEU A 817 -1.75 -10.29 3.01
C LEU A 817 -2.48 -9.66 4.20
N LEU A 818 -3.80 -9.85 4.22
CA LEU A 818 -4.69 -9.17 5.16
C LEU A 818 -4.95 -10.01 6.42
N ILE A 819 -5.10 -9.33 7.55
CA ILE A 819 -5.31 -9.95 8.88
C ILE A 819 -6.69 -9.62 9.42
N ALA A 820 -7.32 -10.60 10.04
CA ALA A 820 -8.47 -10.36 10.90
C ALA A 820 -8.00 -9.79 12.25
N ASP A 821 -7.90 -8.46 12.33
CA ASP A 821 -7.58 -7.70 13.56
C ASP A 821 -8.64 -7.98 14.64
N ALA A 822 -8.15 -8.21 15.85
CA ALA A 822 -8.93 -8.66 16.99
C ALA A 822 -8.90 -7.68 18.20
N ASP A 823 -8.13 -6.60 18.15
CA ASP A 823 -7.88 -5.76 19.34
C ASP A 823 -9.09 -4.86 19.69
N LEU A 824 -9.91 -4.53 18.69
CA LEU A 824 -11.17 -3.78 18.88
C LEU A 824 -12.35 -4.65 19.40
N LEU A 825 -12.14 -5.96 19.61
CA LEU A 825 -13.17 -6.90 20.10
C LEU A 825 -13.40 -6.74 21.62
N THR A 826 -13.92 -5.58 22.01
CA THR A 826 -14.24 -5.25 23.41
C THR A 826 -15.50 -6.00 23.88
N ASN A 827 -15.32 -7.00 24.74
CA ASN A 827 -16.39 -7.83 25.34
C ASN A 827 -17.46 -8.36 24.34
N PRO A 828 -17.07 -9.13 23.30
CA PRO A 828 -18.01 -9.75 22.37
C PRO A 828 -18.94 -10.76 23.06
N THR A 829 -20.14 -10.94 22.51
CA THR A 829 -21.01 -12.06 22.86
C THR A 829 -20.42 -13.37 22.30
N THR A 830 -20.76 -14.51 22.90
CA THR A 830 -20.32 -15.83 22.42
C THR A 830 -20.68 -16.05 20.95
N ALA A 831 -21.91 -15.69 20.56
CA ALA A 831 -22.39 -15.78 19.19
C ALA A 831 -21.58 -14.88 18.25
N MET A 832 -21.31 -13.63 18.65
CA MET A 832 -20.58 -12.68 17.82
C MET A 832 -19.12 -13.09 17.62
N PHE A 833 -18.45 -13.60 18.65
CA PHE A 833 -17.09 -14.13 18.52
C PHE A 833 -17.06 -15.40 17.64
N MET A 834 -18.08 -16.26 17.72
CA MET A 834 -18.21 -17.39 16.79
C MET A 834 -18.35 -16.92 15.33
N ARG A 835 -19.21 -15.92 15.06
CA ARG A 835 -19.33 -15.33 13.71
C ARG A 835 -18.02 -14.71 13.23
N TRP A 836 -17.29 -14.01 14.10
CA TRP A 836 -15.99 -13.44 13.77
C TRP A 836 -14.96 -14.51 13.43
N LEU A 837 -14.90 -15.62 14.17
CA LEU A 837 -14.08 -16.79 13.83
C LEU A 837 -14.45 -17.37 12.45
N GLN A 838 -15.75 -17.45 12.10
CA GLN A 838 -16.20 -17.90 10.77
C GLN A 838 -15.74 -16.97 9.63
N LEU A 839 -15.40 -15.70 9.90
CA LEU A 839 -14.80 -14.78 8.93
C LEU A 839 -13.28 -14.97 8.88
N ALA A 840 -12.63 -14.83 10.04
CA ALA A 840 -11.18 -14.77 10.20
C ALA A 840 -10.46 -16.04 9.69
N VAL A 841 -11.13 -17.20 9.74
CA VAL A 841 -10.60 -18.48 9.29
C VAL A 841 -10.15 -18.51 7.81
N PHE A 842 -10.74 -17.67 6.96
CA PHE A 842 -10.42 -17.59 5.52
C PHE A 842 -9.41 -16.51 5.14
N PHE A 843 -9.01 -15.66 6.09
CA PHE A 843 -8.00 -14.66 5.79
C PHE A 843 -6.66 -15.37 5.51
N PRO A 844 -5.71 -14.73 4.80
CA PRO A 844 -4.31 -15.12 4.86
C PRO A 844 -3.93 -15.46 6.30
N VAL A 845 -4.38 -14.62 7.25
CA VAL A 845 -4.02 -14.73 8.65
C VAL A 845 -5.04 -14.23 9.67
N MET A 846 -4.91 -14.83 10.85
CA MET A 846 -5.93 -14.93 11.88
C MET A 846 -5.26 -14.87 13.26
N GLU A 847 -5.13 -13.67 13.84
CA GLU A 847 -4.72 -13.56 15.25
C GLU A 847 -5.90 -13.87 16.16
N ILE A 848 -5.76 -14.80 17.11
CA ILE A 848 -6.87 -15.13 18.04
C ILE A 848 -6.63 -14.47 19.41
N PRO A 849 -7.51 -13.54 19.83
CA PRO A 849 -7.29 -12.75 21.04
C PRO A 849 -7.48 -13.60 22.29
N ASN A 850 -6.65 -13.37 23.31
CA ASN A 850 -6.73 -14.07 24.60
C ASN A 850 -7.91 -13.58 25.46
N LEU A 851 -9.13 -13.99 25.08
CA LEU A 851 -10.39 -13.59 25.71
C LEU A 851 -10.88 -14.62 26.75
N PRO A 852 -11.50 -14.20 27.87
CA PRO A 852 -12.00 -15.12 28.91
C PRO A 852 -12.97 -16.20 28.39
N LEU A 853 -13.76 -15.87 27.36
CA LEU A 853 -14.71 -16.77 26.71
C LEU A 853 -14.08 -18.03 26.07
N LEU A 854 -12.78 -17.99 25.73
CA LEU A 854 -12.02 -19.16 25.25
C LEU A 854 -11.84 -20.24 26.34
N LYS A 855 -12.19 -19.96 27.60
CA LYS A 855 -12.22 -20.95 28.68
C LYS A 855 -13.50 -21.80 28.68
N ASN A 856 -14.52 -21.43 27.90
CA ASN A 856 -15.76 -22.19 27.76
C ASN A 856 -15.56 -23.43 26.87
N ARG A 857 -15.97 -24.61 27.34
CA ARG A 857 -15.85 -25.88 26.60
C ARG A 857 -16.56 -25.87 25.24
N THR A 858 -17.70 -25.18 25.13
CA THR A 858 -18.41 -25.03 23.84
C THR A 858 -17.59 -24.22 22.84
N MET A 859 -16.95 -23.14 23.31
CA MET A 859 -16.05 -22.32 22.48
C MET A 859 -14.77 -23.09 22.11
N GLN A 860 -14.21 -23.91 23.00
CA GLN A 860 -13.02 -24.72 22.71
C GLN A 860 -13.30 -25.83 21.69
N ASN A 861 -14.49 -26.43 21.70
CA ASN A 861 -14.89 -27.39 20.68
C ASN A 861 -15.07 -26.69 19.32
N PHE A 862 -15.78 -25.56 19.29
CA PHE A 862 -16.00 -24.79 18.06
C PHE A 862 -14.70 -24.23 17.47
N LEU A 863 -13.81 -23.71 18.32
CA LEU A 863 -12.49 -23.25 17.90
C LEU A 863 -11.67 -24.40 17.30
N ARG A 864 -11.71 -25.61 17.88
CA ARG A 864 -11.04 -26.77 17.27
C ARG A 864 -11.58 -27.07 15.88
N GLU A 865 -12.90 -27.05 15.67
CA GLU A 865 -13.53 -27.32 14.38
C GLU A 865 -13.19 -26.25 13.32
N ILE A 866 -13.21 -24.96 13.70
CA ILE A 866 -12.77 -23.84 12.87
C ILE A 866 -11.31 -23.99 12.46
N LEU A 867 -10.45 -24.34 13.41
CA LEU A 867 -9.03 -24.54 13.15
C LEU A 867 -8.80 -25.80 12.30
N GLU A 868 -9.43 -26.93 12.60
CA GLU A 868 -9.29 -28.18 11.84
C GLU A 868 -9.65 -28.00 10.36
N LEU A 869 -10.72 -27.23 10.06
CA LEU A 869 -11.02 -26.75 8.71
C LEU A 869 -9.88 -25.91 8.10
N ARG A 870 -9.37 -24.91 8.85
CA ARG A 870 -8.33 -24.00 8.37
C ARG A 870 -7.12 -24.76 7.84
N LEU A 871 -6.55 -25.67 8.63
CA LEU A 871 -5.35 -26.39 8.20
C LEU A 871 -5.60 -27.41 7.10
N SER A 872 -6.63 -28.25 7.28
CA SER A 872 -6.79 -29.43 6.43
C SER A 872 -7.26 -29.07 5.02
N GLU A 873 -7.96 -27.95 4.84
CA GLU A 873 -8.51 -27.54 3.55
C GLU A 873 -8.11 -26.12 3.09
N LEU A 874 -8.04 -25.13 4.00
CA LEU A 874 -7.92 -23.73 3.57
C LEU A 874 -6.47 -23.27 3.38
N MET A 875 -5.55 -23.64 4.27
CA MET A 875 -4.14 -23.24 4.15
C MET A 875 -3.50 -23.71 2.83
N PRO A 876 -3.54 -25.02 2.44
CA PRO A 876 -2.93 -25.51 1.19
C PRO A 876 -3.36 -24.73 -0.06
N TYR A 877 -4.52 -24.08 0.03
CA TYR A 877 -5.05 -23.24 -1.02
C TYR A 877 -4.64 -21.76 -0.89
N LEU A 878 -4.71 -21.15 0.30
CA LEU A 878 -4.30 -19.75 0.57
C LEU A 878 -2.90 -19.42 0.04
N GLU A 879 -1.98 -20.38 0.12
CA GLU A 879 -0.58 -20.18 -0.25
C GLU A 879 -0.30 -20.61 -1.68
N LYS A 880 -1.06 -21.56 -2.22
CA LYS A 880 -1.10 -21.81 -3.66
C LYS A 880 -1.61 -20.60 -4.43
N VAL A 881 -2.37 -19.73 -3.80
CA VAL A 881 -2.70 -18.39 -4.31
C VAL A 881 -1.51 -17.44 -4.15
N TRP A 882 -0.91 -17.34 -2.96
CA TRP A 882 0.24 -16.47 -2.67
C TRP A 882 1.46 -16.73 -3.56
N THR A 883 1.89 -17.98 -3.67
CA THR A 883 3.10 -18.42 -4.41
C THR A 883 2.95 -18.35 -5.92
N LYS A 884 1.73 -18.54 -6.43
CA LYS A 884 1.39 -18.49 -7.87
C LYS A 884 1.33 -17.05 -8.40
N GLU A 885 0.86 -16.10 -7.59
CA GLU A 885 0.67 -14.71 -8.00
C GLU A 885 1.16 -13.73 -6.90
N PRO A 886 2.46 -13.72 -6.56
CA PRO A 886 3.01 -12.86 -5.51
C PRO A 886 2.76 -11.37 -5.81
N GLY A 887 2.36 -10.62 -4.78
CA GLY A 887 1.96 -9.21 -4.92
C GLY A 887 0.52 -8.96 -5.41
N LEU A 888 -0.24 -10.02 -5.77
CA LEU A 888 -1.69 -9.90 -5.91
C LEU A 888 -2.41 -10.09 -4.58
N PRO A 889 -3.57 -9.44 -4.35
CA PRO A 889 -4.42 -9.74 -3.21
C PRO A 889 -4.79 -11.22 -3.13
N ILE A 890 -4.64 -11.83 -1.96
CA ILE A 890 -5.12 -13.19 -1.72
C ILE A 890 -6.66 -13.18 -1.56
N LEU A 891 -7.18 -12.16 -0.88
CA LEU A 891 -8.61 -11.91 -0.72
C LEU A 891 -9.08 -10.93 -1.80
N ARG A 892 -9.87 -11.43 -2.75
CA ARG A 892 -10.23 -10.72 -3.98
C ARG A 892 -11.73 -10.45 -4.03
N PRO A 893 -12.17 -9.32 -4.60
CA PRO A 893 -13.59 -9.12 -4.87
C PRO A 893 -14.04 -10.04 -6.00
N LEU A 894 -15.33 -10.41 -6.03
CA LEU A 894 -15.86 -11.31 -7.05
C LEU A 894 -15.67 -10.74 -8.48
N LEU A 895 -15.74 -9.42 -8.66
CA LEU A 895 -15.47 -8.77 -9.95
C LEU A 895 -14.02 -8.88 -10.46
N TRP A 896 -13.07 -9.41 -9.67
CA TRP A 896 -11.70 -9.67 -10.13
C TRP A 896 -11.68 -10.77 -11.21
N ASP A 897 -12.45 -11.84 -11.00
CA ASP A 897 -12.59 -12.96 -11.92
C ASP A 897 -13.83 -12.84 -12.82
N TRP A 898 -14.82 -12.04 -12.42
CA TRP A 898 -16.06 -11.79 -13.17
C TRP A 898 -16.34 -10.28 -13.34
N PRO A 899 -15.45 -9.50 -14.00
CA PRO A 899 -15.62 -8.04 -14.13
C PRO A 899 -16.90 -7.63 -14.86
N ASN A 900 -17.42 -8.49 -15.75
CA ASN A 900 -18.65 -8.25 -16.53
C ASN A 900 -19.93 -8.77 -15.85
N ASP A 901 -19.86 -9.34 -14.64
CA ASP A 901 -21.03 -9.80 -13.88
C ASP A 901 -21.51 -8.68 -12.93
N LEU A 902 -22.66 -8.08 -13.26
CA LEU A 902 -23.23 -6.93 -12.55
C LEU A 902 -23.57 -7.21 -11.08
N GLU A 903 -23.78 -8.46 -10.69
CA GLU A 903 -23.98 -8.85 -9.29
C GLU A 903 -22.61 -9.02 -8.59
N ALA A 904 -21.63 -9.64 -9.27
CA ALA A 904 -20.26 -9.76 -8.77
C ALA A 904 -19.58 -8.39 -8.51
N GLN A 905 -19.96 -7.35 -9.25
CA GLN A 905 -19.53 -5.97 -9.04
C GLN A 905 -20.06 -5.34 -7.73
N ILE A 906 -21.28 -5.70 -7.29
CA ILE A 906 -21.95 -5.03 -6.16
C ILE A 906 -21.94 -5.83 -4.85
N VAL A 907 -21.57 -7.11 -4.90
CA VAL A 907 -21.46 -7.96 -3.70
C VAL A 907 -20.32 -7.46 -2.81
N SER A 908 -20.68 -7.04 -1.60
CA SER A 908 -19.81 -6.46 -0.57
C SER A 908 -19.68 -7.31 0.70
N ASP A 909 -20.44 -8.40 0.80
CA ASP A 909 -20.49 -9.30 1.95
C ASP A 909 -19.99 -10.73 1.64
N GLN A 910 -19.26 -10.86 0.52
CA GLN A 910 -18.57 -12.08 0.07
C GLN A 910 -17.23 -11.70 -0.57
N PHE A 911 -16.30 -12.64 -0.58
CA PHE A 911 -15.01 -12.50 -1.27
C PHE A 911 -14.58 -13.83 -1.90
N MET A 912 -13.69 -13.74 -2.88
CA MET A 912 -12.89 -14.87 -3.32
C MET A 912 -11.62 -14.95 -2.47
N VAL A 913 -11.23 -16.15 -2.08
CA VAL A 913 -9.82 -16.47 -1.87
C VAL A 913 -9.31 -16.94 -3.22
N GLY A 914 -8.30 -16.25 -3.77
CA GLY A 914 -7.73 -16.57 -5.08
C GLY A 914 -8.73 -16.65 -6.23
N ASP A 915 -8.64 -17.74 -7.00
CA ASP A 915 -9.35 -18.00 -8.26
C ASP A 915 -10.47 -19.07 -8.16
N ARG A 916 -10.58 -19.77 -7.01
CA ARG A 916 -11.43 -20.97 -6.86
C ARG A 916 -12.31 -21.02 -5.62
N LEU A 917 -11.98 -20.34 -4.53
CA LEU A 917 -12.74 -20.46 -3.27
C LEU A 917 -13.58 -19.20 -3.03
N LEU A 918 -14.91 -19.32 -3.09
CA LEU A 918 -15.85 -18.25 -2.75
C LEU A 918 -16.30 -18.39 -1.29
N VAL A 919 -16.17 -17.31 -0.52
CA VAL A 919 -16.53 -17.24 0.90
C VAL A 919 -17.66 -16.22 1.09
N ALA A 920 -18.75 -16.64 1.73
CA ALA A 920 -19.92 -15.81 2.01
C ALA A 920 -20.25 -15.81 3.51
N PRO A 921 -19.44 -15.12 4.33
CA PRO A 921 -19.50 -15.15 5.80
C PRO A 921 -20.85 -14.67 6.36
N VAL A 922 -21.09 -14.95 7.65
CA VAL A 922 -22.27 -14.51 8.38
C VAL A 922 -21.86 -13.39 9.34
N LEU A 923 -22.29 -12.16 9.05
CA LEU A 923 -21.70 -10.93 9.60
C LEU A 923 -22.43 -10.32 10.82
N CYS A 924 -23.50 -10.96 11.33
CA CYS A 924 -24.28 -10.49 12.47
C CYS A 924 -24.72 -11.65 13.40
N GLU A 925 -24.81 -11.43 14.71
CA GLU A 925 -24.98 -12.51 15.70
C GLU A 925 -26.31 -13.30 15.53
N ARG A 926 -27.44 -12.64 15.23
CA ARG A 926 -28.78 -13.29 15.15
C ARG A 926 -29.18 -13.79 13.76
N THR A 927 -28.26 -13.82 12.79
CA THR A 927 -28.58 -14.28 11.44
C THR A 927 -28.86 -15.79 11.41
N THR A 928 -30.08 -16.16 11.02
CA THR A 928 -30.53 -17.56 10.86
C THR A 928 -30.47 -18.06 9.41
N ARG A 929 -30.52 -17.16 8.42
CA ARG A 929 -30.48 -17.51 6.99
C ARG A 929 -29.60 -16.56 6.19
N ARG A 930 -28.67 -17.09 5.41
CA ARG A 930 -27.76 -16.33 4.52
C ARG A 930 -28.23 -16.43 3.07
N LYS A 931 -28.39 -15.29 2.39
CA LYS A 931 -28.50 -15.20 0.92
C LYS A 931 -27.07 -15.16 0.36
N VAL A 932 -26.75 -15.96 -0.64
CA VAL A 932 -25.40 -16.05 -1.23
C VAL A 932 -25.50 -15.90 -2.75
N TYR A 933 -24.65 -15.07 -3.36
CA TYR A 933 -24.45 -15.04 -4.81
C TYR A 933 -23.37 -16.03 -5.23
N LEU A 934 -23.61 -16.80 -6.28
CA LEU A 934 -22.59 -17.62 -6.93
C LEU A 934 -22.41 -17.12 -8.38
N PRO A 935 -21.25 -16.51 -8.73
CA PRO A 935 -20.95 -16.02 -10.09
C PRO A 935 -20.97 -17.10 -11.17
N ALA A 936 -20.91 -16.69 -12.44
CA ALA A 936 -21.01 -17.58 -13.59
C ALA A 936 -20.00 -18.76 -13.56
N GLY A 937 -20.52 -19.98 -13.38
CA GLY A 937 -19.71 -21.20 -13.26
C GLY A 937 -20.49 -22.39 -12.70
N LYS A 938 -19.75 -23.41 -12.27
CA LYS A 938 -20.23 -24.53 -11.43
C LYS A 938 -19.52 -24.44 -10.08
N TRP A 939 -20.25 -24.71 -9.00
CA TRP A 939 -19.79 -24.53 -7.63
C TRP A 939 -20.19 -25.72 -6.77
N VAL A 940 -19.39 -26.06 -5.76
CA VAL A 940 -19.66 -27.14 -4.81
C VAL A 940 -19.46 -26.61 -3.40
N GLY A 941 -20.44 -26.79 -2.52
CA GLY A 941 -20.36 -26.37 -1.11
C GLY A 941 -19.66 -27.42 -0.27
N HIS A 942 -18.65 -27.03 0.52
CA HIS A 942 -17.69 -27.96 1.16
C HIS A 942 -18.34 -29.11 1.97
N ARG A 943 -19.40 -28.84 2.76
CA ARG A 943 -20.12 -29.88 3.53
C ARG A 943 -21.01 -30.82 2.70
N ASN A 944 -21.15 -30.59 1.39
CA ASN A 944 -21.99 -31.42 0.51
C ASN A 944 -21.39 -31.48 -0.90
N ASN A 945 -20.28 -32.22 -1.03
CA ASN A 945 -19.57 -32.44 -2.29
C ASN A 945 -20.40 -33.17 -3.38
N GLN A 946 -21.60 -33.66 -3.06
CA GLN A 946 -22.54 -34.25 -4.02
C GLN A 946 -23.41 -33.19 -4.73
N THR A 947 -23.54 -31.98 -4.17
CA THR A 947 -24.44 -30.95 -4.68
C THR A 947 -23.69 -29.91 -5.51
N VAL A 948 -23.77 -30.02 -6.83
CA VAL A 948 -23.22 -29.01 -7.77
C VAL A 948 -24.23 -27.88 -8.00
N TYR A 949 -23.91 -26.70 -7.49
CA TYR A 949 -24.66 -25.47 -7.69
C TYR A 949 -24.31 -24.86 -9.05
N LYS A 950 -25.32 -24.40 -9.81
CA LYS A 950 -25.13 -23.64 -11.05
C LYS A 950 -25.08 -22.15 -10.70
N GLY A 951 -23.98 -21.50 -11.05
CA GLY A 951 -23.77 -20.07 -10.83
C GLY A 951 -24.56 -19.17 -11.79
N GLY A 952 -24.30 -17.86 -11.67
CA GLY A 952 -25.08 -16.78 -12.29
C GLY A 952 -26.40 -16.48 -11.55
N LYS A 953 -26.49 -16.78 -10.25
CA LYS A 953 -27.70 -16.55 -9.43
C LYS A 953 -27.46 -16.63 -7.93
N PHE A 954 -28.45 -16.15 -7.17
CA PHE A 954 -28.52 -16.29 -5.72
C PHE A 954 -29.10 -17.63 -5.25
N TYR A 955 -28.62 -18.06 -4.08
CA TYR A 955 -29.14 -19.16 -3.27
C TYR A 955 -29.46 -18.66 -1.84
N LYS A 956 -30.18 -19.46 -1.04
CA LYS A 956 -30.46 -19.21 0.38
C LYS A 956 -30.11 -20.45 1.19
N PHE A 957 -29.34 -20.27 2.26
CA PHE A 957 -28.87 -21.32 3.16
C PHE A 957 -29.34 -21.06 4.59
N SER A 958 -29.61 -22.12 5.36
CA SER A 958 -29.76 -22.00 6.82
C SER A 958 -28.39 -21.89 7.47
N VAL A 959 -28.26 -21.01 8.44
CA VAL A 959 -27.03 -20.75 9.23
C VAL A 959 -27.34 -20.58 10.72
N GLU A 960 -28.50 -21.11 11.17
CA GLU A 960 -28.90 -21.22 12.58
C GLU A 960 -27.85 -21.98 13.42
N ASP A 961 -27.21 -22.98 12.80
CA ASP A 961 -26.07 -23.70 13.33
C ASP A 961 -24.76 -22.93 13.04
N PHE A 962 -23.98 -22.66 14.09
CA PHE A 962 -22.68 -21.98 14.00
C PHE A 962 -21.60 -22.83 13.32
N THR A 963 -21.77 -24.15 13.22
CA THR A 963 -20.86 -25.00 12.43
C THR A 963 -21.05 -24.83 10.92
N VAL A 964 -22.17 -24.22 10.48
CA VAL A 964 -22.43 -23.97 9.05
C VAL A 964 -21.80 -22.65 8.61
N ILE A 965 -20.78 -22.77 7.76
CA ILE A 965 -20.06 -21.68 7.12
C ILE A 965 -20.35 -21.72 5.61
N PRO A 966 -20.97 -20.69 5.00
CA PRO A 966 -21.26 -20.71 3.57
C PRO A 966 -20.01 -20.40 2.73
N PHE A 967 -19.32 -21.44 2.26
CA PHE A 967 -18.23 -21.32 1.28
C PHE A 967 -18.27 -22.43 0.22
N PHE A 968 -17.73 -22.12 -0.96
CA PHE A 968 -17.95 -22.87 -2.19
C PHE A 968 -16.69 -22.94 -3.06
N TRP A 969 -16.35 -24.14 -3.49
CA TRP A 969 -15.28 -24.40 -4.46
C TRP A 969 -15.81 -24.30 -5.89
N ARG A 970 -15.13 -23.55 -6.75
CA ARG A 970 -15.34 -23.48 -8.20
C ARG A 970 -14.93 -24.82 -8.82
N VAL A 971 -15.76 -25.37 -9.69
CA VAL A 971 -15.46 -26.64 -10.40
C VAL A 971 -14.71 -26.35 -11.69
N GLY A 972 -13.45 -26.76 -11.73
CA GLY A 972 -12.44 -26.48 -12.76
C GLY A 972 -11.09 -26.24 -12.10
#